data_AF-A0A6B1HV95-F1
#
_entry.id   AF-A0A6B1HV95-F1
#
_cell.length_a   1.000
_cell.length_b   1.000
_cell.length_c   1.000
_cell.angle_alpha   90.00
_cell.angle_beta   90.00
_cell.angle_gamma   90.00
#
_symmetry.space_group_name_H-M   'P 1'
#
loop_
_entity.id
_entity.type
_entity.pdbx_description
1 polymer ?
#
loop_
_entity_poly.entity_id
_entity_poly.type
_entity_poly.pdbx_seq_one_letter_code
_entity_poly.pdbx_strand_id
1 'polypeptide(L)'
;MGVKKVACTPYVKRLCLAAPALCRILWTPAESQSPELTQTMVFYSSVHRLFLLLAMVSLPAMAQYEVTVEGKAYQLILARDLVAAIQQAPADTTLEYNRIVVQGPLELTGDTLRAALAFEDVRFTNPVVLESAVFLQPVHFAGTHFQQGISLLETRLESEFSCRDCRIVDTANCKRTVFADKVDFSATQFSGAAFFQQSDFSGETTFERTQFEDATYFDQTVFARSTSFQDASFADLASFEEAVWQSTVSFAGARFGEDALFAQSRFAGAATFTAAYFRRAAHFERANFSATASFRHIVFAGPARFVGAHFRASAFFVDSRFKQEATFAGATFAQPFRPSAHFNVAPDLADVTAPSIDLTEPKAKARSVPPLDTADPSCNLIQLVDITQAAGLDFEHYNGFSGEYYYVETFGSGAAFLDVDGDGWLDLYLVNGAPLSGERPDPIPTNRLYHNTGTDGFADVTAVSGAGHTGYGMGCAAADYDGDGDVDLYVTNVGPNLLLRNEGGGSFADATAAVGGADARWGTSCGFLDYDLDGDLDLYATNYVEFNPEKNIVCAEGGIRSYCEPKFYEPVGDVLYRNEDGQFRDVTLETGIIHKGRGLGVAFADYDLDGDTDMYVANDGTMNFLYQNQGNGFAEVGLYAGGRYNEDGLAEAGMGVEFGDWDNDGLQDIFVTNFAQETNTLYGNDGQGQFYDITLRAGLAEYSYKPLGFGTNFFDYDNDGDLDLFVANGHVMDKITQVHPDHAYPQPNQVLCNQQGIRFVDVSARLGSALAVAAVSRASATADYDNDGDLDLLVTNVAAVPNLLRNDGGNRQHWLTIQLGDTSQHARVAVTADGQRQVKEHQSGGSYLASSDPRLHFGLGEATQATVEIRWPDGALQKIEAVAADQILHIIQTKP
;
A
#
# COMPACT_ATOMS: atom_id res chain seq x y z
N MET A 1 -8.98 -39.17 -39.55
CA MET A 1 -9.70 -39.08 -40.83
C MET A 1 -10.83 -38.06 -40.70
N GLY A 2 -10.86 -37.05 -41.58
CA GLY A 2 -12.09 -36.39 -42.00
C GLY A 2 -12.63 -35.27 -41.12
N VAL A 3 -12.01 -34.08 -41.19
CA VAL A 3 -12.69 -32.80 -40.92
C VAL A 3 -13.87 -32.64 -41.88
N LYS A 4 -15.05 -32.31 -41.37
CA LYS A 4 -16.00 -31.39 -42.03
C LYS A 4 -16.67 -30.47 -41.01
N LYS A 5 -16.28 -29.19 -41.09
CA LYS A 5 -16.94 -28.03 -40.49
C LYS A 5 -18.41 -27.94 -40.93
N VAL A 6 -19.31 -27.65 -39.98
CA VAL A 6 -20.49 -26.78 -40.17
C VAL A 6 -20.66 -25.95 -38.89
N ALA A 7 -20.90 -24.65 -39.05
CA ALA A 7 -20.78 -23.58 -38.05
C ALA A 7 -21.80 -23.67 -36.89
N CYS A 8 -21.35 -23.32 -35.68
CA CYS A 8 -22.20 -23.04 -34.52
C CYS A 8 -22.53 -21.54 -34.46
N THR A 9 -23.81 -21.23 -34.19
CA THR A 9 -24.34 -19.90 -33.90
C THR A 9 -24.05 -19.48 -32.45
N PRO A 10 -24.03 -18.17 -32.12
CA PRO A 10 -23.45 -17.62 -30.88
C PRO A 10 -24.22 -17.88 -29.58
N TYR A 11 -25.22 -18.78 -29.57
CA TYR A 11 -26.18 -18.88 -28.46
C TYR A 11 -25.95 -20.07 -27.51
N VAL A 12 -25.13 -21.07 -27.88
CA VAL A 12 -24.98 -22.31 -27.09
C VAL A 12 -23.79 -22.29 -26.12
N LYS A 13 -22.86 -21.33 -26.23
CA LYS A 13 -21.80 -21.13 -25.23
C LYS A 13 -22.32 -20.47 -23.93
N ARG A 14 -23.58 -20.02 -23.88
CA ARG A 14 -24.21 -19.36 -22.73
C ARG A 14 -25.10 -20.25 -21.85
N LEU A 15 -25.31 -21.53 -22.20
CA LEU A 15 -26.22 -22.43 -21.47
C LEU A 15 -25.55 -23.67 -20.84
N CYS A 16 -24.25 -23.89 -21.02
CA CYS A 16 -23.47 -24.92 -20.29
C CYS A 16 -22.53 -24.36 -19.21
N LEU A 17 -22.65 -23.07 -18.88
CA LEU A 17 -22.35 -22.56 -17.54
C LEU A 17 -23.61 -22.57 -16.64
N ALA A 18 -24.76 -23.02 -17.17
CA ALA A 18 -26.05 -23.01 -16.49
C ALA A 18 -26.29 -24.26 -15.62
N ALA A 19 -25.40 -24.47 -14.64
CA ALA A 19 -25.54 -25.31 -13.43
C ALA A 19 -24.96 -26.74 -13.44
N PRO A 20 -23.82 -26.93 -12.74
CA PRO A 20 -23.62 -28.05 -11.84
C PRO A 20 -24.04 -27.58 -10.43
N ALA A 21 -25.34 -27.36 -10.18
CA ALA A 21 -25.82 -26.83 -8.90
C ALA A 21 -25.61 -27.82 -7.74
N LEU A 22 -24.37 -28.05 -7.29
CA LEU A 22 -24.01 -28.93 -6.17
C LEU A 22 -22.49 -29.05 -5.82
N CYS A 23 -21.73 -27.95 -5.80
CA CYS A 23 -20.46 -27.90 -5.04
C CYS A 23 -20.43 -26.65 -4.14
N ARG A 24 -21.31 -26.59 -3.11
CA ARG A 24 -21.01 -26.73 -1.65
C ARG A 24 -20.39 -25.46 -1.03
N ILE A 25 -21.15 -24.46 -0.53
CA ILE A 25 -22.09 -24.37 0.63
C ILE A 25 -21.39 -24.46 2.00
N LEU A 26 -21.48 -23.37 2.80
CA LEU A 26 -21.93 -23.30 4.22
C LEU A 26 -21.99 -21.82 4.68
N TRP A 27 -23.19 -21.23 4.82
CA TRP A 27 -23.82 -21.05 6.15
C TRP A 27 -25.35 -21.34 6.08
N THR A 28 -25.86 -22.11 7.05
CA THR A 28 -27.14 -22.90 7.06
C THR A 28 -28.10 -22.47 8.18
N PRO A 29 -29.32 -23.04 8.41
CA PRO A 29 -30.28 -23.80 7.57
C PRO A 29 -31.76 -23.29 7.68
N ALA A 30 -32.58 -23.46 6.63
CA ALA A 30 -33.98 -23.93 6.75
C ALA A 30 -34.55 -24.30 5.37
N GLU A 31 -35.17 -25.47 5.31
CA GLU A 31 -35.66 -26.16 4.11
C GLU A 31 -36.73 -25.37 3.32
N SER A 32 -36.59 -25.27 2.00
CA SER A 32 -37.72 -25.08 1.07
C SER A 32 -37.29 -25.23 -0.40
N GLN A 33 -37.92 -26.13 -1.14
CA GLN A 33 -37.73 -26.35 -2.58
C GLN A 33 -38.63 -25.44 -3.42
N SER A 34 -38.07 -24.57 -4.28
CA SER A 34 -38.62 -24.14 -5.60
C SER A 34 -37.76 -23.03 -6.24
N PRO A 35 -37.66 -22.96 -7.59
CA PRO A 35 -36.95 -21.87 -8.29
C PRO A 35 -37.97 -20.82 -8.78
N GLU A 36 -37.97 -19.61 -8.20
CA GLU A 36 -38.71 -18.46 -8.72
C GLU A 36 -37.73 -17.34 -9.14
N LEU A 37 -37.92 -16.84 -10.36
CA LEU A 37 -37.24 -15.68 -10.95
C LEU A 37 -37.86 -14.37 -10.46
N THR A 38 -37.03 -13.44 -10.02
CA THR A 38 -37.40 -12.14 -9.45
C THR A 38 -37.66 -11.08 -10.54
N GLN A 39 -38.78 -10.34 -10.51
CA GLN A 39 -39.11 -9.23 -11.45
C GLN A 39 -39.55 -7.95 -10.70
N THR A 40 -39.30 -6.78 -11.31
CA THR A 40 -39.61 -5.42 -10.81
C THR A 40 -40.71 -4.74 -11.65
N MET A 41 -41.69 -4.08 -10.99
CA MET A 41 -42.86 -3.37 -11.54
C MET A 41 -42.78 -1.83 -11.32
N VAL A 42 -43.61 -1.03 -12.00
CA VAL A 42 -43.75 0.43 -11.80
C VAL A 42 -45.20 0.86 -12.10
N PHE A 43 -45.76 1.78 -11.31
CA PHE A 43 -47.09 2.38 -11.46
C PHE A 43 -47.04 3.81 -12.05
N TYR A 44 -48.08 4.19 -12.78
CA TYR A 44 -48.27 5.53 -13.34
C TYR A 44 -49.69 6.06 -13.09
N SER A 45 -49.81 7.32 -12.65
CA SER A 45 -51.09 8.03 -12.55
C SER A 45 -51.18 9.19 -13.52
N SER A 46 -52.24 9.20 -14.35
CA SER A 46 -52.52 10.28 -15.32
C SER A 46 -53.08 11.57 -14.71
N VAL A 47 -53.30 11.62 -13.38
CA VAL A 47 -53.95 12.77 -12.72
C VAL A 47 -52.97 13.66 -11.95
N HIS A 48 -51.83 13.15 -11.46
CA HIS A 48 -50.91 13.92 -10.60
C HIS A 48 -49.43 13.92 -11.04
N ARG A 49 -49.09 13.35 -12.22
CA ARG A 49 -47.69 13.25 -12.71
C ARG A 49 -46.72 12.74 -11.62
N LEU A 50 -47.06 11.62 -10.99
CA LEU A 50 -46.20 10.92 -10.03
C LEU A 50 -45.77 9.57 -10.64
N PHE A 51 -44.49 9.21 -10.49
CA PHE A 51 -43.95 7.89 -10.82
C PHE A 51 -43.77 7.09 -9.53
N LEU A 52 -44.22 5.84 -9.51
CA LEU A 52 -44.02 4.96 -8.36
C LEU A 52 -43.38 3.64 -8.82
N LEU A 53 -42.09 3.43 -8.53
CA LEU A 53 -41.37 2.17 -8.79
C LEU A 53 -41.75 1.13 -7.71
N LEU A 54 -41.94 -0.14 -8.05
CA LEU A 54 -42.26 -1.23 -7.10
C LEU A 54 -41.68 -2.59 -7.55
N ALA A 55 -40.72 -3.17 -6.82
CA ALA A 55 -40.49 -4.63 -6.79
C ALA A 55 -40.60 -5.08 -5.32
N MET A 56 -41.18 -6.21 -4.91
CA MET A 56 -41.58 -7.44 -5.58
C MET A 56 -42.87 -7.98 -4.92
N VAL A 57 -43.74 -8.67 -5.68
CA VAL A 57 -44.66 -9.68 -5.14
C VAL A 57 -44.74 -10.82 -6.16
N SER A 58 -44.58 -12.06 -5.74
CA SER A 58 -44.89 -13.22 -6.58
C SER A 58 -46.39 -13.24 -6.86
N LEU A 59 -46.78 -13.12 -8.12
CA LEU A 59 -48.16 -13.28 -8.55
C LEU A 59 -48.24 -14.33 -9.66
N PRO A 60 -49.20 -15.26 -9.60
CA PRO A 60 -49.36 -16.28 -10.60
C PRO A 60 -49.78 -15.67 -11.94
N ALA A 61 -49.37 -16.33 -13.01
CA ALA A 61 -49.48 -15.85 -14.37
C ALA A 61 -50.91 -15.55 -14.83
N MET A 62 -51.02 -14.45 -15.57
CA MET A 62 -52.11 -14.04 -16.48
C MET A 62 -53.39 -13.45 -15.84
N ALA A 63 -53.41 -12.12 -15.69
CA ALA A 63 -54.50 -11.27 -16.17
C ALA A 63 -54.05 -9.79 -16.24
N GLN A 64 -54.59 -9.00 -17.16
CA GLN A 64 -54.53 -7.54 -17.09
C GLN A 64 -55.40 -7.11 -15.89
N TYR A 65 -54.80 -6.44 -14.92
CA TYR A 65 -55.52 -5.94 -13.75
C TYR A 65 -55.68 -4.43 -13.85
N GLU A 66 -56.92 -3.97 -13.75
CA GLU A 66 -57.23 -2.59 -13.36
C GLU A 66 -57.27 -2.51 -11.84
N VAL A 67 -56.57 -1.53 -11.27
CA VAL A 67 -56.60 -1.28 -9.83
C VAL A 67 -57.16 0.11 -9.57
N THR A 68 -58.06 0.19 -8.58
CA THR A 68 -58.76 1.43 -8.22
C THR A 68 -58.28 1.91 -6.85
N VAL A 69 -57.73 3.12 -6.78
CA VAL A 69 -57.31 3.78 -5.53
C VAL A 69 -58.04 5.11 -5.42
N GLU A 70 -58.75 5.32 -4.30
CA GLU A 70 -59.66 6.46 -4.07
C GLU A 70 -60.68 6.72 -5.21
N GLY A 71 -61.20 5.65 -5.81
CA GLY A 71 -62.27 5.73 -6.83
C GLY A 71 -61.80 6.05 -8.24
N LYS A 72 -60.48 6.06 -8.52
CA LYS A 72 -59.92 6.20 -9.88
C LYS A 72 -59.16 4.94 -10.30
N ALA A 73 -59.40 4.50 -11.54
CA ALA A 73 -58.86 3.26 -12.09
C ALA A 73 -57.54 3.49 -12.87
N TYR A 74 -56.61 2.55 -12.73
CA TYR A 74 -55.30 2.55 -13.37
C TYR A 74 -55.03 1.23 -14.11
N GLN A 75 -54.31 1.30 -15.24
CA GLN A 75 -53.96 0.16 -16.12
C GLN A 75 -52.48 -0.21 -15.98
N LEU A 76 -52.16 -1.51 -15.98
CA LEU A 76 -50.79 -2.04 -15.94
C LEU A 76 -50.17 -2.18 -17.35
N ILE A 77 -48.89 -1.84 -17.51
CA ILE A 77 -48.08 -2.06 -18.73
C ILE A 77 -46.79 -2.84 -18.38
N LEU A 78 -46.29 -3.66 -19.32
CA LEU A 78 -45.10 -4.50 -19.15
C LEU A 78 -43.80 -3.75 -19.53
N ALA A 79 -42.69 -4.04 -18.85
CA ALA A 79 -41.39 -3.37 -19.05
C ALA A 79 -40.84 -3.43 -20.50
N ARG A 80 -41.13 -4.50 -21.25
CA ARG A 80 -40.77 -4.61 -22.68
C ARG A 80 -41.45 -3.55 -23.56
N ASP A 81 -42.65 -3.12 -23.18
CA ASP A 81 -43.44 -2.14 -23.92
C ASP A 81 -42.99 -0.71 -23.55
N LEU A 82 -42.37 -0.52 -22.38
CA LEU A 82 -41.71 0.73 -21.98
C LEU A 82 -40.38 0.95 -22.72
N VAL A 83 -39.58 -0.11 -22.89
CA VAL A 83 -38.37 -0.07 -23.73
C VAL A 83 -38.72 0.25 -25.18
N ALA A 84 -39.81 -0.31 -25.71
CA ALA A 84 -40.32 0.02 -27.04
C ALA A 84 -40.81 1.48 -27.17
N ALA A 85 -41.31 2.08 -26.08
CA ALA A 85 -41.70 3.49 -26.06
C ALA A 85 -40.51 4.46 -25.96
N ILE A 86 -39.46 4.07 -25.22
CA ILE A 86 -38.20 4.84 -25.11
C ILE A 86 -37.41 4.77 -26.43
N GLN A 87 -37.42 3.61 -27.11
CA GLN A 87 -36.82 3.43 -28.44
C GLN A 87 -37.52 4.21 -29.57
N GLN A 88 -38.70 4.80 -29.30
CA GLN A 88 -39.45 5.63 -30.25
C GLN A 88 -39.27 7.14 -30.00
N ALA A 89 -38.43 7.55 -29.05
CA ALA A 89 -38.12 8.96 -28.80
C ALA A 89 -37.16 9.56 -29.87
N PRO A 90 -37.22 10.87 -30.18
CA PRO A 90 -36.49 11.48 -31.30
C PRO A 90 -34.95 11.43 -31.17
N ALA A 91 -34.29 11.58 -32.32
CA ALA A 91 -32.93 11.13 -32.68
C ALA A 91 -31.71 11.82 -32.00
N ASP A 92 -31.86 12.35 -30.79
CA ASP A 92 -30.86 13.24 -30.18
C ASP A 92 -30.27 12.69 -28.87
N THR A 93 -30.48 11.40 -28.56
CA THR A 93 -30.00 10.78 -27.31
C THR A 93 -28.90 9.74 -27.57
N THR A 94 -27.68 9.99 -27.08
CA THR A 94 -26.53 9.09 -27.20
C THR A 94 -26.50 8.10 -26.04
N LEU A 95 -26.34 6.81 -26.34
CA LEU A 95 -26.08 5.73 -25.40
C LEU A 95 -24.58 5.42 -25.38
N GLU A 96 -23.93 5.55 -24.22
CA GLU A 96 -22.62 4.96 -23.96
C GLU A 96 -22.76 3.83 -22.93
N TYR A 97 -22.10 2.71 -23.21
CA TYR A 97 -22.31 1.43 -22.53
C TYR A 97 -21.78 1.46 -21.09
N ASN A 98 -22.52 0.82 -20.17
CA ASN A 98 -22.30 0.59 -18.73
C ASN A 98 -22.69 1.67 -17.71
N ARG A 99 -23.27 2.83 -18.07
CA ARG A 99 -23.76 3.79 -17.07
C ARG A 99 -25.13 4.36 -17.42
N ILE A 100 -26.10 4.17 -16.53
CA ILE A 100 -27.42 4.80 -16.65
C ILE A 100 -27.29 6.24 -16.14
N VAL A 101 -27.50 7.21 -17.02
CA VAL A 101 -27.57 8.63 -16.64
C VAL A 101 -29.02 9.04 -16.48
N VAL A 102 -29.42 9.41 -15.26
CA VAL A 102 -30.76 9.92 -14.98
C VAL A 102 -30.72 11.45 -14.98
N GLN A 103 -31.47 12.03 -15.92
CA GLN A 103 -31.66 13.47 -16.06
C GLN A 103 -33.06 13.88 -15.57
N GLY A 104 -33.12 14.89 -14.70
CA GLY A 104 -34.32 15.31 -13.96
C GLY A 104 -34.24 14.93 -12.48
N PRO A 105 -34.83 15.72 -11.56
CA PRO A 105 -34.76 15.46 -10.13
C PRO A 105 -35.61 14.22 -9.75
N LEU A 106 -35.11 13.41 -8.83
CA LEU A 106 -35.89 12.34 -8.20
C LEU A 106 -36.44 12.90 -6.88
N GLU A 107 -37.72 13.31 -6.88
CA GLU A 107 -38.37 13.91 -5.72
C GLU A 107 -39.47 12.98 -5.19
N LEU A 108 -39.29 12.47 -3.97
CA LEU A 108 -40.28 11.72 -3.22
C LEU A 108 -40.51 12.43 -1.88
N THR A 109 -41.67 13.07 -1.74
CA THR A 109 -42.05 13.81 -0.53
C THR A 109 -43.44 13.41 -0.03
N GLY A 110 -43.58 13.07 1.26
CA GLY A 110 -44.85 12.72 1.90
C GLY A 110 -45.32 11.26 1.72
N ASP A 111 -46.33 10.86 2.52
CA ASP A 111 -46.93 9.52 2.66
C ASP A 111 -45.98 8.37 3.12
N THR A 112 -46.54 7.16 3.26
CA THR A 112 -45.81 5.91 3.51
C THR A 112 -45.56 5.18 2.19
N LEU A 113 -44.30 5.03 1.80
CA LEU A 113 -43.85 4.27 0.64
C LEU A 113 -43.60 2.80 1.00
N ARG A 114 -44.25 1.88 0.28
CA ARG A 114 -44.11 0.42 0.46
C ARG A 114 -43.18 -0.25 -0.56
N ALA A 115 -42.37 0.53 -1.25
CA ALA A 115 -41.56 0.06 -2.37
C ALA A 115 -40.07 0.09 -2.03
N ALA A 116 -39.34 -0.92 -2.49
CA ALA A 116 -37.88 -0.93 -2.42
C ALA A 116 -37.29 -0.04 -3.53
N LEU A 117 -36.18 0.63 -3.23
CA LEU A 117 -35.35 1.33 -4.21
C LEU A 117 -34.02 0.59 -4.33
N ALA A 118 -33.56 0.34 -5.56
CA ALA A 118 -32.26 -0.30 -5.80
C ALA A 118 -31.64 0.28 -7.09
N PHE A 119 -30.47 0.90 -6.97
CA PHE A 119 -29.72 1.47 -8.09
C PHE A 119 -28.26 1.01 -8.02
N GLU A 120 -27.73 0.58 -9.16
CA GLU A 120 -26.36 0.07 -9.32
C GLU A 120 -25.73 0.73 -10.55
N ASP A 121 -24.53 1.30 -10.39
CA ASP A 121 -23.78 1.99 -11.45
C ASP A 121 -24.57 3.13 -12.16
N VAL A 122 -25.38 3.85 -11.37
CA VAL A 122 -26.22 4.94 -11.84
C VAL A 122 -25.56 6.29 -11.58
N ARG A 123 -25.72 7.24 -12.52
CA ARG A 123 -25.35 8.64 -12.33
C ARG A 123 -26.59 9.52 -12.32
N PHE A 124 -26.84 10.19 -11.20
CA PHE A 124 -27.83 11.26 -11.07
C PHE A 124 -27.17 12.61 -11.33
N THR A 125 -27.60 13.31 -12.40
CA THR A 125 -27.09 14.66 -12.71
C THR A 125 -27.83 15.77 -11.97
N ASN A 126 -28.95 15.44 -11.35
CA ASN A 126 -29.85 16.31 -10.61
C ASN A 126 -30.01 15.78 -9.17
N PRO A 127 -30.52 16.58 -8.21
CA PRO A 127 -30.57 16.16 -6.82
C PRO A 127 -31.54 14.98 -6.65
N VAL A 128 -31.22 14.11 -5.70
CA VAL A 128 -32.12 13.07 -5.20
C VAL A 128 -32.70 13.55 -3.87
N VAL A 129 -34.01 13.79 -3.84
CA VAL A 129 -34.73 14.39 -2.72
C VAL A 129 -35.76 13.38 -2.22
N LEU A 130 -35.44 12.71 -1.11
CA LEU A 130 -36.30 11.75 -0.42
C LEU A 130 -36.63 12.32 0.96
N GLU A 131 -37.58 13.25 1.05
CA GLU A 131 -37.82 14.02 2.28
C GLU A 131 -39.19 13.75 2.89
N SER A 132 -39.28 13.78 4.23
CA SER A 132 -40.51 13.57 4.98
C SER A 132 -41.29 12.30 4.56
N ALA A 133 -40.56 11.25 4.16
CA ALA A 133 -41.12 10.01 3.62
C ALA A 133 -40.89 8.84 4.59
N VAL A 134 -41.76 7.83 4.54
CA VAL A 134 -41.56 6.57 5.30
C VAL A 134 -41.37 5.41 4.33
N PHE A 135 -40.19 4.79 4.32
CA PHE A 135 -39.89 3.63 3.50
C PHE A 135 -40.08 2.35 4.31
N LEU A 136 -41.01 1.49 3.90
CA LEU A 136 -41.24 0.18 4.55
C LEU A 136 -40.39 -0.95 3.93
N GLN A 137 -39.61 -0.65 2.90
CA GLN A 137 -38.80 -1.61 2.15
C GLN A 137 -37.39 -1.04 1.94
N PRO A 138 -36.40 -1.88 1.60
CA PRO A 138 -35.00 -1.46 1.54
C PRO A 138 -34.72 -0.39 0.48
N VAL A 139 -33.69 0.42 0.72
CA VAL A 139 -33.17 1.43 -0.21
C VAL A 139 -31.67 1.19 -0.41
N HIS A 140 -31.28 0.81 -1.62
CA HIS A 140 -29.90 0.46 -1.96
C HIS A 140 -29.36 1.29 -3.12
N PHE A 141 -28.17 1.83 -2.94
CA PHE A 141 -27.35 2.48 -3.94
C PHE A 141 -25.96 1.81 -3.92
N ALA A 142 -25.49 1.36 -5.07
CA ALA A 142 -24.16 0.77 -5.25
C ALA A 142 -23.47 1.41 -6.47
N GLY A 143 -22.18 1.78 -6.36
CA GLY A 143 -21.45 2.40 -7.49
C GLY A 143 -22.10 3.70 -8.01
N THR A 144 -22.97 4.31 -7.20
CA THR A 144 -23.88 5.38 -7.66
C THR A 144 -23.26 6.75 -7.46
N HIS A 145 -23.36 7.60 -8.48
CA HIS A 145 -22.80 8.95 -8.49
C HIS A 145 -23.89 10.01 -8.41
N PHE A 146 -23.94 10.75 -7.29
CA PHE A 146 -24.87 11.86 -7.03
C PHE A 146 -24.19 13.20 -7.29
N GLN A 147 -24.40 13.78 -8.46
CA GLN A 147 -23.70 15.00 -8.87
C GLN A 147 -24.21 16.26 -8.14
N GLN A 148 -25.48 16.30 -7.75
CA GLN A 148 -26.10 17.41 -7.00
C GLN A 148 -26.61 16.97 -5.62
N GLY A 149 -26.00 15.93 -5.05
CA GLY A 149 -26.27 15.49 -3.69
C GLY A 149 -27.52 14.62 -3.52
N ILE A 150 -27.75 14.24 -2.27
CA ILE A 150 -28.88 13.44 -1.81
C ILE A 150 -29.45 14.03 -0.51
N SER A 151 -30.77 14.12 -0.39
CA SER A 151 -31.46 14.57 0.82
C SER A 151 -32.41 13.50 1.34
N LEU A 152 -32.24 13.13 2.61
CA LEU A 152 -33.08 12.23 3.40
C LEU A 152 -33.76 12.98 4.57
N LEU A 153 -33.97 14.29 4.44
CA LEU A 153 -34.46 15.15 5.51
C LEU A 153 -35.79 14.65 6.09
N GLU A 154 -35.84 14.43 7.41
CA GLU A 154 -37.06 13.96 8.11
C GLU A 154 -37.63 12.63 7.59
N THR A 155 -36.80 11.83 6.92
CA THR A 155 -37.21 10.54 6.36
C THR A 155 -37.05 9.41 7.37
N ARG A 156 -37.93 8.41 7.28
CA ARG A 156 -37.92 7.21 8.11
C ARG A 156 -37.77 5.98 7.24
N LEU A 157 -36.67 5.26 7.41
CA LEU A 157 -36.35 4.01 6.72
C LEU A 157 -36.59 2.86 7.69
N GLU A 158 -37.70 2.13 7.53
CA GLU A 158 -38.08 1.00 8.39
C GLU A 158 -37.38 -0.31 8.01
N SER A 159 -36.52 -0.28 6.98
CA SER A 159 -35.74 -1.41 6.47
C SER A 159 -34.34 -0.94 6.06
N GLU A 160 -33.49 -1.87 5.60
CA GLU A 160 -32.08 -1.62 5.31
C GLU A 160 -31.86 -0.46 4.33
N PHE A 161 -30.89 0.39 4.65
CA PHE A 161 -30.40 1.44 3.77
C PHE A 161 -28.92 1.20 3.44
N SER A 162 -28.56 1.27 2.17
CA SER A 162 -27.17 1.14 1.72
C SER A 162 -26.84 2.20 0.70
N CYS A 163 -25.70 2.88 0.86
CA CYS A 163 -24.97 3.56 -0.20
C CYS A 163 -23.53 3.06 -0.15
N ARG A 164 -23.15 2.12 -1.01
CA ARG A 164 -21.81 1.52 -1.01
C ARG A 164 -21.08 1.89 -2.29
N ASP A 165 -19.78 2.18 -2.18
CA ASP A 165 -18.94 2.59 -3.31
C ASP A 165 -19.58 3.78 -4.07
N CYS A 166 -20.33 4.61 -3.35
CA CYS A 166 -21.04 5.77 -3.88
C CYS A 166 -20.10 6.97 -3.98
N ARG A 167 -20.39 7.90 -4.88
CA ARG A 167 -19.79 9.24 -4.88
C ARG A 167 -20.86 10.31 -4.78
N ILE A 168 -20.81 11.12 -3.74
CA ILE A 168 -21.73 12.22 -3.50
C ILE A 168 -20.92 13.52 -3.62
N VAL A 169 -21.13 14.25 -4.71
CA VAL A 169 -20.27 15.40 -5.06
C VAL A 169 -20.62 16.66 -4.29
N ASP A 170 -21.91 16.92 -4.11
CA ASP A 170 -22.43 18.06 -3.38
C ASP A 170 -22.89 17.60 -1.99
N THR A 171 -23.95 18.20 -1.46
CA THR A 171 -24.39 17.96 -0.09
C THR A 171 -25.10 16.60 0.10
N ALA A 172 -24.75 15.88 1.16
CA ALA A 172 -25.57 14.80 1.71
C ALA A 172 -26.35 15.30 2.94
N ASN A 173 -27.68 15.37 2.86
CA ASN A 173 -28.53 15.91 3.92
C ASN A 173 -29.42 14.84 4.55
N CYS A 174 -28.91 14.15 5.56
CA CYS A 174 -29.60 13.13 6.35
C CYS A 174 -29.96 13.66 7.75
N LYS A 175 -30.53 14.86 7.84
CA LYS A 175 -30.94 15.47 9.12
C LYS A 175 -32.30 14.95 9.58
N ARG A 176 -32.45 14.71 10.89
CA ARG A 176 -33.69 14.18 11.50
C ARG A 176 -34.19 12.90 10.82
N THR A 177 -33.29 12.12 10.25
CA THR A 177 -33.59 10.87 9.56
C THR A 177 -33.63 9.74 10.58
N VAL A 178 -34.57 8.82 10.44
CA VAL A 178 -34.63 7.61 11.27
C VAL A 178 -34.32 6.40 10.41
N PHE A 179 -33.19 5.76 10.66
CA PHE A 179 -32.81 4.47 10.11
C PHE A 179 -33.16 3.37 11.12
N ALA A 180 -34.32 2.73 10.95
CA ALA A 180 -34.83 1.76 11.90
C ALA A 180 -34.09 0.40 11.85
N ASP A 181 -33.36 0.15 10.76
CA ASP A 181 -32.65 -1.10 10.45
C ASP A 181 -31.19 -0.81 10.03
N LYS A 182 -30.48 -1.83 9.53
CA LYS A 182 -29.06 -1.75 9.15
C LYS A 182 -28.77 -0.63 8.14
N VAL A 183 -27.61 0.01 8.32
CA VAL A 183 -27.10 1.08 7.45
C VAL A 183 -25.67 0.79 6.99
N ASP A 184 -25.41 0.95 5.69
CA ASP A 184 -24.08 0.77 5.11
C ASP A 184 -23.69 1.96 4.21
N PHE A 185 -22.62 2.67 4.59
CA PHE A 185 -21.99 3.75 3.83
C PHE A 185 -20.55 3.41 3.38
N SER A 186 -20.16 2.14 3.43
CA SER A 186 -18.76 1.72 3.24
C SER A 186 -18.22 2.14 1.87
N ALA A 187 -16.96 2.61 1.85
CA ALA A 187 -16.26 3.10 0.66
C ALA A 187 -16.98 4.23 -0.10
N THR A 188 -17.95 4.91 0.52
CA THR A 188 -18.57 6.10 -0.05
C THR A 188 -17.65 7.31 0.06
N GLN A 189 -17.60 8.10 -1.01
CA GLN A 189 -16.92 9.40 -1.05
C GLN A 189 -17.95 10.53 -0.97
N PHE A 190 -17.89 11.31 0.12
CA PHE A 190 -18.63 12.56 0.30
C PHE A 190 -17.69 13.73 -0.03
N SER A 191 -17.75 14.23 -1.26
CA SER A 191 -16.92 15.37 -1.69
C SER A 191 -17.45 16.71 -1.20
N GLY A 192 -18.74 16.80 -0.86
CA GLY A 192 -19.36 17.96 -0.23
C GLY A 192 -19.85 17.64 1.18
N ALA A 193 -20.24 18.69 1.91
CA ALA A 193 -20.65 18.57 3.32
C ALA A 193 -21.70 17.48 3.57
N ALA A 194 -21.50 16.70 4.65
CA ALA A 194 -22.36 15.60 5.03
C ALA A 194 -23.03 15.87 6.38
N PHE A 195 -24.36 15.87 6.40
CA PHE A 195 -25.15 16.19 7.57
C PHE A 195 -25.98 15.00 8.03
N PHE A 196 -25.69 14.47 9.22
CA PHE A 196 -26.45 13.41 9.89
C PHE A 196 -27.12 13.90 11.18
N GLN A 197 -27.19 15.22 11.38
CA GLN A 197 -27.60 15.84 12.64
C GLN A 197 -29.01 15.42 13.07
N GLN A 198 -29.18 15.16 14.37
CA GLN A 198 -30.46 14.78 15.01
C GLN A 198 -31.08 13.49 14.44
N SER A 199 -30.28 12.62 13.84
CA SER A 199 -30.75 11.37 13.25
C SER A 199 -30.65 10.19 14.21
N ASP A 200 -31.46 9.16 13.97
CA ASP A 200 -31.53 7.94 14.77
C ASP A 200 -31.12 6.75 13.92
N PHE A 201 -29.99 6.13 14.24
CA PHE A 201 -29.49 4.88 13.67
C PHE A 201 -29.83 3.75 14.64
N SER A 202 -31.01 3.17 14.47
CA SER A 202 -31.52 2.11 15.34
C SER A 202 -30.93 0.72 15.01
N GLY A 203 -30.35 0.53 13.83
CA GLY A 203 -29.66 -0.70 13.38
C GLY A 203 -28.14 -0.61 13.38
N GLU A 204 -27.46 -1.72 13.05
CA GLU A 204 -26.00 -1.74 12.87
C GLU A 204 -25.59 -0.80 11.74
N THR A 205 -24.53 -0.02 11.94
CA THR A 205 -24.13 1.05 11.01
C THR A 205 -22.66 0.93 10.66
N THR A 206 -22.31 1.04 9.38
CA THR A 206 -20.90 1.06 8.93
C THR A 206 -20.61 2.25 8.02
N PHE A 207 -19.46 2.87 8.26
CA PHE A 207 -18.79 3.92 7.49
C PHE A 207 -17.34 3.51 7.20
N GLU A 208 -17.12 2.22 6.94
CA GLU A 208 -15.78 1.66 6.75
C GLU A 208 -15.16 2.16 5.45
N ARG A 209 -13.91 2.67 5.52
CA ARG A 209 -13.19 3.28 4.39
C ARG A 209 -13.95 4.43 3.72
N THR A 210 -14.92 5.03 4.42
CA THR A 210 -15.68 6.19 3.92
C THR A 210 -14.78 7.43 3.92
N GLN A 211 -14.85 8.20 2.84
CA GLN A 211 -14.09 9.44 2.69
C GLN A 211 -15.02 10.65 2.81
N PHE A 212 -14.80 11.48 3.81
CA PHE A 212 -15.45 12.77 3.99
C PHE A 212 -14.45 13.87 3.64
N GLU A 213 -14.59 14.47 2.46
CA GLU A 213 -13.64 15.48 1.96
C GLU A 213 -13.98 16.91 2.42
N ASP A 214 -15.15 17.10 3.04
CA ASP A 214 -15.69 18.37 3.52
C ASP A 214 -16.34 18.16 4.91
N ALA A 215 -16.80 19.25 5.53
CA ALA A 215 -17.30 19.27 6.90
C ALA A 215 -18.45 18.27 7.11
N THR A 216 -18.34 17.48 8.17
CA THR A 216 -19.25 16.39 8.48
C THR A 216 -19.83 16.52 9.88
N TYR A 217 -21.15 16.36 10.00
CA TYR A 217 -21.89 16.64 11.23
C TYR A 217 -22.77 15.48 11.67
N PHE A 218 -22.41 14.84 12.76
CA PHE A 218 -23.17 13.83 13.50
C PHE A 218 -23.76 14.40 14.80
N ASP A 219 -23.97 15.72 14.89
CA ASP A 219 -24.43 16.35 16.12
C ASP A 219 -25.80 15.83 16.57
N GLN A 220 -25.95 15.55 17.86
CA GLN A 220 -27.19 15.05 18.45
C GLN A 220 -27.71 13.75 17.79
N THR A 221 -26.83 12.99 17.15
CA THR A 221 -27.16 11.71 16.51
C THR A 221 -27.18 10.58 17.53
N VAL A 222 -28.12 9.64 17.38
CA VAL A 222 -28.21 8.45 18.23
C VAL A 222 -27.86 7.21 17.43
N PHE A 223 -26.94 6.40 17.93
CA PHE A 223 -26.60 5.08 17.41
C PHE A 223 -27.00 4.01 18.42
N ALA A 224 -28.05 3.25 18.14
CA ALA A 224 -28.59 2.26 19.07
C ALA A 224 -27.82 0.93 19.06
N ARG A 225 -27.16 0.60 17.94
CA ARG A 225 -26.38 -0.63 17.72
C ARG A 225 -24.93 -0.33 17.38
N SER A 226 -24.15 -1.37 17.06
CA SER A 226 -22.73 -1.22 16.77
C SER A 226 -22.51 -0.30 15.57
N THR A 227 -21.49 0.55 15.67
CA THR A 227 -21.09 1.48 14.62
C THR A 227 -19.61 1.31 14.29
N SER A 228 -19.27 1.24 13.00
CA SER A 228 -17.89 1.20 12.53
C SER A 228 -17.58 2.43 11.68
N PHE A 229 -16.52 3.16 12.04
CA PHE A 229 -15.86 4.21 11.25
C PHE A 229 -14.43 3.76 10.93
N GLN A 230 -14.21 2.46 10.81
CA GLN A 230 -12.87 1.94 10.61
C GLN A 230 -12.30 2.43 9.27
N ASP A 231 -11.08 2.95 9.31
CA ASP A 231 -10.35 3.53 8.16
C ASP A 231 -11.10 4.68 7.46
N ALA A 232 -12.06 5.32 8.15
CA ALA A 232 -12.73 6.49 7.63
C ALA A 232 -11.80 7.71 7.66
N SER A 233 -11.82 8.52 6.60
CA SER A 233 -11.06 9.77 6.54
C SER A 233 -11.98 10.98 6.60
N PHE A 234 -11.69 11.91 7.50
CA PHE A 234 -12.36 13.21 7.65
C PHE A 234 -11.35 14.30 7.29
N ALA A 235 -11.40 14.83 6.07
CA ALA A 235 -10.43 15.81 5.60
C ALA A 235 -10.65 17.21 6.19
N ASP A 236 -11.88 17.53 6.58
CA ASP A 236 -12.29 18.79 7.22
C ASP A 236 -12.92 18.51 8.60
N LEU A 237 -13.59 19.50 9.19
CA LEU A 237 -14.24 19.46 10.49
C LEU A 237 -15.14 18.23 10.63
N ALA A 238 -14.88 17.42 11.66
CA ALA A 238 -15.70 16.27 12.02
C ALA A 238 -16.40 16.51 13.35
N SER A 239 -17.70 16.79 13.30
CA SER A 239 -18.49 17.10 14.49
C SER A 239 -19.36 15.93 14.91
N PHE A 240 -19.24 15.54 16.18
CA PHE A 240 -20.01 14.51 16.88
C PHE A 240 -20.56 15.06 18.21
N GLU A 241 -20.83 16.37 18.26
CA GLU A 241 -21.25 17.03 19.49
C GLU A 241 -22.59 16.46 19.97
N GLU A 242 -22.68 16.13 21.26
CA GLU A 242 -23.88 15.54 21.86
C GLU A 242 -24.35 14.21 21.21
N ALA A 243 -23.50 13.55 20.39
CA ALA A 243 -23.81 12.24 19.83
C ALA A 243 -23.91 11.16 20.93
N VAL A 244 -24.77 10.17 20.73
CA VAL A 244 -25.06 9.12 21.71
C VAL A 244 -24.87 7.75 21.07
N TRP A 245 -23.86 7.01 21.51
CA TRP A 245 -23.66 5.60 21.15
C TRP A 245 -24.18 4.69 22.27
N GLN A 246 -25.27 3.99 22.02
CA GLN A 246 -25.86 3.06 22.98
C GLN A 246 -25.14 1.69 22.98
N SER A 247 -24.43 1.37 21.90
CA SER A 247 -23.62 0.17 21.73
C SER A 247 -22.17 0.53 21.39
N THR A 248 -21.37 -0.46 20.95
CA THR A 248 -19.95 -0.29 20.62
C THR A 248 -19.74 0.60 19.41
N VAL A 249 -18.73 1.46 19.44
CA VAL A 249 -18.27 2.24 18.29
C VAL A 249 -16.78 2.03 18.05
N SER A 250 -16.39 1.82 16.81
CA SER A 250 -14.99 1.75 16.39
C SER A 250 -14.65 2.93 15.49
N PHE A 251 -13.62 3.68 15.86
CA PHE A 251 -12.91 4.66 15.04
C PHE A 251 -11.49 4.15 14.72
N ALA A 252 -11.31 2.82 14.66
CA ALA A 252 -10.01 2.24 14.42
C ALA A 252 -9.44 2.72 13.06
N GLY A 253 -8.21 3.22 13.04
CA GLY A 253 -7.62 3.76 11.81
C GLY A 253 -8.16 5.09 11.31
N ALA A 254 -9.22 5.63 11.92
CA ALA A 254 -9.85 6.85 11.44
C ALA A 254 -8.87 8.04 11.42
N ARG A 255 -8.98 8.89 10.40
CA ARG A 255 -8.11 10.06 10.18
C ARG A 255 -8.93 11.33 10.29
N PHE A 256 -8.55 12.23 11.20
CA PHE A 256 -9.17 13.55 11.37
C PHE A 256 -8.18 14.63 10.95
N GLY A 257 -8.44 15.24 9.79
CA GLY A 257 -7.61 16.24 9.13
C GLY A 257 -7.74 17.64 9.73
N GLU A 258 -8.95 18.02 10.16
CA GLU A 258 -9.18 19.24 10.94
C GLU A 258 -9.75 18.89 12.33
N ASP A 259 -10.34 19.87 13.02
CA ASP A 259 -10.81 19.69 14.40
C ASP A 259 -11.87 18.57 14.48
N ALA A 260 -11.74 17.72 15.48
CA ALA A 260 -12.67 16.63 15.75
C ALA A 260 -13.44 16.91 17.05
N LEU A 261 -14.75 17.17 16.93
CA LEU A 261 -15.59 17.63 18.03
C LEU A 261 -16.41 16.48 18.63
N PHE A 262 -16.01 15.96 19.78
CA PHE A 262 -16.75 14.96 20.57
C PHE A 262 -17.35 15.56 21.85
N ALA A 263 -17.50 16.89 21.91
CA ALA A 263 -17.95 17.57 23.11
C ALA A 263 -19.36 17.09 23.53
N GLN A 264 -19.54 16.87 24.84
CA GLN A 264 -20.80 16.42 25.46
C GLN A 264 -21.37 15.08 24.94
N SER A 265 -20.58 14.35 24.14
CA SER A 265 -21.00 13.06 23.61
C SER A 265 -21.10 11.98 24.69
N ARG A 266 -21.86 10.91 24.40
CA ARG A 266 -22.17 9.84 25.35
C ARG A 266 -21.89 8.47 24.74
N PHE A 267 -20.92 7.77 25.31
CA PHE A 267 -20.55 6.41 24.92
C PHE A 267 -21.08 5.43 25.98
N ALA A 268 -22.25 4.85 25.74
CA ALA A 268 -22.83 3.84 26.62
C ALA A 268 -22.20 2.45 26.39
N GLY A 269 -21.84 2.13 25.14
CA GLY A 269 -21.03 0.98 24.77
C GLY A 269 -19.55 1.32 24.63
N ALA A 270 -18.72 0.29 24.36
CA ALA A 270 -17.27 0.47 24.26
C ALA A 270 -16.89 1.36 23.06
N ALA A 271 -15.97 2.30 23.27
CA ALA A 271 -15.47 3.19 22.24
C ALA A 271 -14.00 2.87 21.96
N THR A 272 -13.71 2.49 20.72
CA THR A 272 -12.35 2.16 20.28
C THR A 272 -11.86 3.24 19.33
N PHE A 273 -10.66 3.75 19.56
CA PHE A 273 -9.97 4.74 18.72
C PHE A 273 -8.60 4.22 18.31
N THR A 274 -8.40 2.90 18.27
CA THR A 274 -7.09 2.28 17.99
C THR A 274 -6.47 2.80 16.70
N ALA A 275 -5.21 3.21 16.71
CA ALA A 275 -4.49 3.73 15.54
C ALA A 275 -5.17 4.93 14.84
N ALA A 276 -6.06 5.65 15.53
CA ALA A 276 -6.65 6.87 15.00
C ALA A 276 -5.62 8.02 14.98
N TYR A 277 -5.78 8.94 14.04
CA TYR A 277 -4.91 10.12 13.91
C TYR A 277 -5.73 11.41 14.01
N PHE A 278 -5.30 12.32 14.88
CA PHE A 278 -5.89 13.65 15.04
C PHE A 278 -4.85 14.70 14.66
N ARG A 279 -4.95 15.24 13.44
CA ARG A 279 -4.02 16.25 12.91
C ARG A 279 -4.14 17.57 13.68
N ARG A 280 -5.38 17.96 13.97
CA ARG A 280 -5.74 19.21 14.66
C ARG A 280 -6.37 18.90 16.01
N ALA A 281 -7.15 19.82 16.57
CA ALA A 281 -7.60 19.69 17.95
C ALA A 281 -8.65 18.58 18.07
N ALA A 282 -8.47 17.72 19.09
CA ALA A 282 -9.44 16.70 19.47
C ALA A 282 -10.18 17.15 20.73
N HIS A 283 -11.48 17.35 20.60
CA HIS A 283 -12.32 18.00 21.60
C HIS A 283 -13.25 16.98 22.27
N PHE A 284 -12.90 16.49 23.46
CA PHE A 284 -13.69 15.56 24.26
C PHE A 284 -14.30 16.24 25.50
N GLU A 285 -14.52 17.56 25.46
CA GLU A 285 -14.98 18.32 26.60
C GLU A 285 -16.34 17.82 27.09
N ARG A 286 -16.42 17.45 28.38
CA ARG A 286 -17.61 16.89 29.02
C ARG A 286 -18.16 15.62 28.35
N ALA A 287 -17.37 14.92 27.54
CA ALA A 287 -17.72 13.60 27.01
C ALA A 287 -17.90 12.59 28.15
N ASN A 288 -18.84 11.65 28.01
CA ASN A 288 -19.18 10.66 29.04
C ASN A 288 -19.03 9.24 28.50
N PHE A 289 -17.96 8.58 28.92
CA PHE A 289 -17.66 7.17 28.65
C PHE A 289 -18.20 6.31 29.78
N SER A 290 -19.36 5.70 29.55
CA SER A 290 -19.99 4.80 30.53
C SER A 290 -19.44 3.37 30.47
N ALA A 291 -18.94 2.96 29.30
CA ALA A 291 -18.21 1.70 29.08
C ALA A 291 -16.75 1.98 28.71
N THR A 292 -16.00 0.93 28.37
CA THR A 292 -14.56 0.99 28.10
C THR A 292 -14.25 1.98 26.98
N ALA A 293 -13.31 2.89 27.23
CA ALA A 293 -12.72 3.76 26.22
C ALA A 293 -11.30 3.28 25.91
N SER A 294 -11.03 2.92 24.66
CA SER A 294 -9.75 2.37 24.23
C SER A 294 -9.07 3.35 23.26
N PHE A 295 -8.17 4.16 23.81
CA PHE A 295 -7.25 5.01 23.07
C PHE A 295 -5.90 4.28 22.98
N ARG A 296 -5.69 3.54 21.89
CA ARG A 296 -4.48 2.72 21.69
C ARG A 296 -3.75 3.15 20.44
N HIS A 297 -2.43 3.31 20.48
CA HIS A 297 -1.62 3.68 19.32
C HIS A 297 -2.12 4.95 18.61
N ILE A 298 -2.75 5.87 19.35
CA ILE A 298 -3.28 7.11 18.78
C ILE A 298 -2.19 8.13 18.68
N VAL A 299 -2.20 8.92 17.61
CA VAL A 299 -1.42 10.15 17.56
C VAL A 299 -2.36 11.36 17.62
N PHE A 300 -2.22 12.13 18.69
CA PHE A 300 -2.76 13.48 18.81
C PHE A 300 -1.67 14.48 18.39
N ALA A 301 -1.65 14.86 17.11
CA ALA A 301 -0.71 15.84 16.59
C ALA A 301 -1.10 17.27 16.99
N GLY A 302 -2.40 17.55 17.07
CA GLY A 302 -2.94 18.77 17.67
C GLY A 302 -3.26 18.63 19.17
N PRO A 303 -3.78 19.70 19.81
CA PRO A 303 -4.16 19.67 21.22
C PRO A 303 -5.28 18.65 21.50
N ALA A 304 -5.14 17.87 22.57
CA ALA A 304 -6.15 16.91 23.00
C ALA A 304 -6.83 17.40 24.28
N ARG A 305 -8.15 17.62 24.23
CA ARG A 305 -8.92 18.28 25.29
C ARG A 305 -9.96 17.34 25.90
N PHE A 306 -9.66 16.78 27.05
CA PHE A 306 -10.56 15.95 27.85
C PHE A 306 -11.17 16.72 29.04
N VAL A 307 -11.36 18.04 28.89
CA VAL A 307 -11.81 18.92 29.98
C VAL A 307 -13.17 18.49 30.50
N GLY A 308 -13.26 18.11 31.77
CA GLY A 308 -14.49 17.64 32.40
C GLY A 308 -15.03 16.31 31.85
N ALA A 309 -14.22 15.53 31.13
CA ALA A 309 -14.62 14.21 30.63
C ALA A 309 -14.86 13.23 31.78
N HIS A 310 -15.80 12.30 31.61
CA HIS A 310 -16.16 11.29 32.60
C HIS A 310 -15.89 9.89 32.08
N PHE A 311 -14.96 9.17 32.71
CA PHE A 311 -14.61 7.79 32.42
C PHE A 311 -15.13 6.88 33.55
N ARG A 312 -16.33 6.32 33.36
CA ARG A 312 -16.99 5.49 34.37
C ARG A 312 -16.54 4.02 34.34
N ALA A 313 -15.88 3.60 33.27
CA ALA A 313 -15.23 2.30 33.12
C ALA A 313 -13.72 2.48 32.86
N SER A 314 -13.06 1.44 32.37
CA SER A 314 -11.63 1.51 32.03
C SER A 314 -11.40 2.47 30.86
N ALA A 315 -10.44 3.37 31.03
CA ALA A 315 -9.89 4.21 29.97
C ALA A 315 -8.46 3.78 29.72
N PHE A 316 -8.18 3.23 28.54
CA PHE A 316 -6.85 2.81 28.13
C PHE A 316 -6.27 3.89 27.24
N PHE A 317 -5.13 4.45 27.64
CA PHE A 317 -4.27 5.30 26.82
C PHE A 317 -2.95 4.57 26.66
N VAL A 318 -2.90 3.61 25.75
CA VAL A 318 -1.76 2.69 25.58
C VAL A 318 -1.05 3.03 24.29
N ASP A 319 0.26 3.21 24.36
CA ASP A 319 1.18 3.59 23.29
C ASP A 319 0.68 4.75 22.44
N SER A 320 -0.12 5.63 23.04
CA SER A 320 -0.64 6.83 22.39
C SER A 320 0.35 7.97 22.55
N ARG A 321 0.43 8.87 21.56
CA ARG A 321 1.34 10.01 21.53
C ARG A 321 0.57 11.31 21.55
N PHE A 322 0.92 12.19 22.48
CA PHE A 322 0.42 13.55 22.59
C PHE A 322 1.54 14.51 22.20
N LYS A 323 1.52 14.97 20.93
CA LYS A 323 2.57 15.84 20.39
C LYS A 323 2.45 17.29 20.89
N GLN A 324 1.25 17.71 21.27
CA GLN A 324 0.95 19.03 21.84
C GLN A 324 0.28 18.93 23.22
N GLU A 325 -0.32 20.03 23.69
CA GLU A 325 -1.01 20.10 24.98
C GLU A 325 -2.10 19.03 25.09
N ALA A 326 -2.00 18.20 26.12
CA ALA A 326 -3.03 17.28 26.56
C ALA A 326 -3.63 17.81 27.87
N THR A 327 -4.89 18.23 27.86
CA THR A 327 -5.58 18.70 29.08
C THR A 327 -6.67 17.72 29.50
N PHE A 328 -6.58 17.29 30.75
CA PHE A 328 -7.57 16.48 31.44
C PHE A 328 -8.25 17.28 32.56
N ALA A 329 -8.21 18.62 32.51
CA ALA A 329 -8.69 19.46 33.59
C ALA A 329 -10.13 19.12 34.00
N GLY A 330 -10.36 18.80 35.28
CA GLY A 330 -11.67 18.40 35.82
C GLY A 330 -12.17 17.02 35.36
N ALA A 331 -11.36 16.21 34.67
CA ALA A 331 -11.76 14.87 34.25
C ALA A 331 -11.92 13.92 35.45
N THR A 332 -12.84 12.96 35.33
CA THR A 332 -13.12 11.96 36.37
C THR A 332 -12.88 10.55 35.84
N PHE A 333 -12.16 9.73 36.59
CA PHE A 333 -11.87 8.33 36.27
C PHE A 333 -12.36 7.43 37.40
N ALA A 334 -13.17 6.42 37.08
CA ALA A 334 -13.62 5.41 38.05
C ALA A 334 -12.54 4.36 38.36
N GLN A 335 -11.59 4.16 37.44
CA GLN A 335 -10.44 3.27 37.58
C GLN A 335 -9.14 4.08 37.72
N PRO A 336 -8.04 3.49 38.22
CA PRO A 336 -6.72 4.11 38.18
C PRO A 336 -6.40 4.69 36.80
N PHE A 337 -5.99 5.95 36.76
CA PHE A 337 -5.51 6.58 35.53
C PHE A 337 -4.02 6.29 35.39
N ARG A 338 -3.69 5.33 34.52
CA ARG A 338 -2.32 4.91 34.23
C ARG A 338 -2.08 4.94 32.73
N PRO A 339 -1.95 6.13 32.12
CA PRO A 339 -1.65 6.23 30.71
C PRO A 339 -0.27 5.64 30.45
N SER A 340 -0.22 4.58 29.65
CA SER A 340 1.00 4.08 29.04
C SER A 340 1.21 4.85 27.74
N ALA A 341 1.32 6.17 27.81
CA ALA A 341 1.32 7.08 26.66
C ALA A 341 2.50 8.05 26.73
N HIS A 342 2.96 8.50 25.57
CA HIS A 342 4.03 9.46 25.43
C HIS A 342 3.47 10.89 25.37
N PHE A 343 3.99 11.77 26.23
CA PHE A 343 3.59 13.16 26.31
C PHE A 343 4.78 14.08 26.00
N ASN A 344 4.75 14.78 24.87
CA ASN A 344 5.80 15.75 24.52
C ASN A 344 5.75 16.99 25.42
N VAL A 345 4.55 17.32 25.91
CA VAL A 345 4.30 18.37 26.90
C VAL A 345 3.60 17.73 28.09
N ALA A 346 4.04 18.06 29.31
CA ALA A 346 3.43 17.53 30.52
C ALA A 346 1.90 17.78 30.51
N PRO A 347 1.07 16.75 30.77
CA PRO A 347 -0.38 16.90 30.68
C PRO A 347 -0.91 17.80 31.80
N ASP A 348 -1.92 18.61 31.49
CA ASP A 348 -2.66 19.40 32.48
C ASP A 348 -3.66 18.50 33.21
N LEU A 349 -3.41 18.28 34.50
CA LEU A 349 -4.22 17.42 35.38
C LEU A 349 -4.95 18.22 36.47
N ALA A 350 -5.16 19.54 36.27
CA ALA A 350 -5.89 20.36 37.23
C ALA A 350 -7.25 19.75 37.58
N ASP A 351 -7.57 19.63 38.86
CA ASP A 351 -8.87 19.11 39.34
C ASP A 351 -9.27 17.70 38.85
N VAL A 352 -8.31 16.89 38.36
CA VAL A 352 -8.57 15.49 38.00
C VAL A 352 -8.93 14.65 39.23
N THR A 353 -9.96 13.81 39.09
CA THR A 353 -10.40 12.87 40.13
C THR A 353 -10.23 11.43 39.67
N ALA A 354 -9.32 10.66 40.30
CA ALA A 354 -9.10 9.24 40.03
C ALA A 354 -8.65 8.49 41.31
N PRO A 355 -8.86 7.15 41.42
CA PRO A 355 -8.34 6.35 42.53
C PRO A 355 -6.82 6.46 42.73
N SER A 356 -6.08 6.55 41.62
CA SER A 356 -4.64 6.85 41.59
C SER A 356 -4.26 7.34 40.20
N ILE A 357 -3.18 8.12 40.12
CA ILE A 357 -2.60 8.64 38.87
C ILE A 357 -1.17 8.15 38.80
N ASP A 358 -0.81 7.46 37.72
CA ASP A 358 0.54 6.98 37.43
C ASP A 358 0.94 7.42 36.02
N LEU A 359 1.89 8.35 35.92
CA LEU A 359 2.42 8.85 34.65
C LEU A 359 3.78 8.26 34.32
N THR A 360 4.21 7.20 35.03
CA THR A 360 5.49 6.58 34.71
C THR A 360 5.39 5.86 33.38
N GLU A 361 6.22 6.26 32.40
CA GLU A 361 6.27 5.60 31.11
C GLU A 361 6.63 4.12 31.28
N PRO A 362 6.02 3.19 30.50
CA PRO A 362 6.50 1.83 30.41
C PRO A 362 7.96 1.86 29.97
N LYS A 363 8.86 1.30 30.78
CA LYS A 363 10.25 1.12 30.38
C LYS A 363 10.35 0.02 29.33
N ALA A 364 10.12 0.36 28.06
CA ALA A 364 10.94 -0.25 27.01
C ALA A 364 12.41 0.10 27.33
N LYS A 365 13.36 -0.79 27.05
CA LYS A 365 14.79 -0.54 27.33
C LYS A 365 15.32 0.57 26.43
N ALA A 366 14.92 1.82 26.67
CA ALA A 366 15.50 2.98 26.03
C ALA A 366 16.93 3.17 26.55
N ARG A 367 17.92 2.83 25.72
CA ARG A 367 19.26 3.40 25.87
C ARG A 367 19.14 4.91 25.65
N SER A 368 19.72 5.70 26.56
CA SER A 368 19.70 7.15 26.48
C SER A 368 20.48 7.63 25.26
N VAL A 369 19.85 8.43 24.40
CA VAL A 369 20.49 9.10 23.25
C VAL A 369 21.49 10.15 23.75
N PRO A 370 22.80 10.01 23.50
CA PRO A 370 23.80 11.05 23.81
C PRO A 370 23.65 12.26 22.87
N PRO A 371 24.19 13.44 23.25
CA PRO A 371 24.15 14.63 22.39
C PRO A 371 24.85 14.40 21.04
N LEU A 372 24.46 15.18 20.03
CA LEU A 372 25.09 15.29 18.70
C LEU A 372 26.59 15.67 18.84
N ASP A 373 27.46 14.69 18.99
CA ASP A 373 28.87 14.85 18.66
C ASP A 373 29.08 14.36 17.23
N THR A 374 29.49 15.27 16.35
CA THR A 374 29.68 15.06 14.90
C THR A 374 31.08 14.53 14.57
N ALA A 375 31.86 14.21 15.60
CA ALA A 375 33.23 13.71 15.53
C ALA A 375 33.39 12.36 16.25
N ASP A 376 32.34 11.55 16.29
CA ASP A 376 32.38 10.25 16.96
C ASP A 376 33.23 9.25 16.13
N PRO A 377 34.30 8.67 16.71
CA PRO A 377 35.22 7.75 16.03
C PRO A 377 34.65 6.34 15.74
N SER A 378 33.34 6.12 15.87
CA SER A 378 32.70 4.81 15.70
C SER A 378 32.51 4.38 14.25
N CYS A 379 32.28 5.30 13.31
CA CYS A 379 32.16 4.99 11.89
C CYS A 379 33.54 4.89 11.24
N ASN A 380 33.90 3.75 10.65
CA ASN A 380 35.18 3.64 9.97
C ASN A 380 35.16 4.38 8.63
N LEU A 381 36.33 4.84 8.19
CA LEU A 381 36.43 5.61 6.95
C LEU A 381 36.99 4.73 5.83
N ILE A 382 36.10 4.35 4.92
CA ILE A 382 36.39 3.77 3.60
C ILE A 382 36.44 4.88 2.53
N GLN A 383 36.66 4.51 1.27
CA GLN A 383 36.43 5.40 0.12
C GLN A 383 35.57 4.69 -0.92
N LEU A 384 34.39 5.25 -1.23
CA LEU A 384 33.60 4.87 -2.40
C LEU A 384 34.15 5.58 -3.63
N VAL A 385 34.70 4.80 -4.55
CA VAL A 385 35.36 5.29 -5.77
C VAL A 385 34.51 4.94 -6.98
N ASP A 386 34.11 5.94 -7.76
CA ASP A 386 33.43 5.69 -9.03
C ASP A 386 34.41 5.07 -10.03
N ILE A 387 34.18 3.79 -10.36
CA ILE A 387 34.96 3.02 -11.30
C ILE A 387 34.21 2.73 -12.61
N THR A 388 33.02 3.29 -12.82
CA THR A 388 32.11 2.96 -13.94
C THR A 388 32.83 2.84 -15.29
N GLN A 389 33.58 3.88 -15.66
CA GLN A 389 34.32 3.89 -16.91
C GLN A 389 35.50 2.91 -16.91
N ALA A 390 36.19 2.77 -15.78
CA ALA A 390 37.33 1.86 -15.65
C ALA A 390 36.89 0.40 -15.71
N ALA A 391 35.69 0.11 -15.22
CA ALA A 391 35.03 -1.20 -15.22
C ALA A 391 34.38 -1.53 -16.57
N GLY A 392 34.48 -0.67 -17.59
CA GLY A 392 33.98 -0.97 -18.94
C GLY A 392 32.47 -0.77 -19.14
N LEU A 393 31.76 -0.13 -18.20
CA LEU A 393 30.34 0.14 -18.33
C LEU A 393 30.10 1.36 -19.24
N ASP A 394 29.49 1.14 -20.42
CA ASP A 394 29.16 2.18 -21.40
C ASP A 394 27.65 2.39 -21.61
N PHE A 395 26.85 1.89 -20.67
CA PHE A 395 25.39 2.05 -20.66
C PHE A 395 24.97 3.50 -20.45
N GLU A 396 24.00 3.96 -21.23
CA GLU A 396 23.29 5.23 -21.02
C GLU A 396 21.79 4.94 -21.01
N HIS A 397 21.12 5.33 -19.93
CA HIS A 397 19.68 5.17 -19.82
C HIS A 397 18.95 6.11 -20.79
N TYR A 398 18.05 5.57 -21.59
CA TYR A 398 17.17 6.31 -22.49
C TYR A 398 15.76 6.41 -21.89
N ASN A 399 15.40 7.57 -21.35
CA ASN A 399 14.10 7.76 -20.69
C ASN A 399 12.95 8.14 -21.64
N GLY A 400 13.15 8.13 -22.97
CA GLY A 400 12.08 8.44 -23.93
C GLY A 400 11.69 9.92 -24.05
N PHE A 401 12.43 10.85 -23.44
CA PHE A 401 12.06 12.27 -23.39
C PHE A 401 11.90 12.90 -24.78
N SER A 402 10.65 13.27 -25.11
CA SER A 402 10.30 13.95 -26.37
C SER A 402 9.99 15.44 -26.22
N GLY A 403 9.92 15.93 -24.98
CA GLY A 403 9.40 17.26 -24.65
C GLY A 403 7.90 17.30 -24.36
N GLU A 404 7.20 16.17 -24.50
CA GLU A 404 5.78 16.04 -24.16
C GLU A 404 5.53 15.83 -22.66
N TYR A 405 6.58 15.59 -21.85
CA TYR A 405 6.50 15.33 -20.41
C TYR A 405 5.60 14.12 -20.13
N TYR A 406 5.94 12.96 -20.72
CA TYR A 406 5.26 11.71 -20.41
C TYR A 406 5.62 11.26 -19.01
N TYR A 407 4.64 10.83 -18.24
CA TYR A 407 4.86 10.61 -16.81
C TYR A 407 5.96 9.57 -16.50
N VAL A 408 6.07 8.53 -17.32
CA VAL A 408 7.08 7.46 -17.21
C VAL A 408 8.54 7.94 -17.36
N GLU A 409 8.79 9.13 -17.90
CA GLU A 409 10.14 9.66 -18.21
C GLU A 409 10.97 9.94 -16.94
N THR A 410 10.34 9.98 -15.76
CA THR A 410 10.98 10.32 -14.49
C THR A 410 11.40 9.13 -13.64
N PHE A 411 11.04 7.89 -13.99
CA PHE A 411 11.16 6.71 -13.11
C PHE A 411 12.52 6.02 -13.20
N GLY A 412 13.27 6.20 -14.29
CA GLY A 412 14.63 5.68 -14.40
C GLY A 412 14.71 4.24 -14.88
N SER A 413 15.88 3.67 -14.63
CA SER A 413 16.31 2.34 -15.06
C SER A 413 16.50 1.46 -13.83
N GLY A 414 16.05 0.21 -13.90
CA GLY A 414 16.34 -0.84 -12.92
C GLY A 414 17.66 -1.57 -13.21
N ALA A 415 18.12 -2.34 -12.23
CA ALA A 415 19.37 -3.09 -12.32
C ALA A 415 19.33 -4.39 -11.48
N ALA A 416 20.08 -5.41 -11.90
CA ALA A 416 20.25 -6.63 -11.12
C ALA A 416 21.71 -7.11 -11.14
N PHE A 417 22.23 -7.49 -9.98
CA PHE A 417 23.40 -8.36 -9.88
C PHE A 417 22.97 -9.83 -9.86
N LEU A 418 23.64 -10.67 -10.63
CA LEU A 418 23.34 -12.09 -10.77
C LEU A 418 24.54 -12.84 -11.37
N ASP A 419 24.73 -14.11 -11.03
CA ASP A 419 25.75 -14.96 -11.66
C ASP A 419 25.09 -15.71 -12.83
N VAL A 420 25.29 -15.25 -14.07
CA VAL A 420 24.56 -15.79 -15.24
C VAL A 420 25.19 -17.06 -15.82
N ASP A 421 26.45 -17.34 -15.52
CA ASP A 421 27.19 -18.49 -16.06
C ASP A 421 27.73 -19.46 -15.00
N GLY A 422 27.45 -19.20 -13.72
CA GLY A 422 27.76 -20.05 -12.58
C GLY A 422 29.24 -20.06 -12.22
N ASP A 423 29.98 -19.00 -12.57
CA ASP A 423 31.42 -18.92 -12.35
C ASP A 423 31.81 -18.29 -10.99
N GLY A 424 30.80 -17.82 -10.23
CA GLY A 424 30.95 -17.22 -8.92
C GLY A 424 31.24 -15.71 -8.93
N TRP A 425 31.27 -15.07 -10.11
CA TRP A 425 31.38 -13.63 -10.26
C TRP A 425 30.02 -13.05 -10.64
N LEU A 426 29.58 -12.02 -9.92
CA LEU A 426 28.29 -11.41 -10.21
C LEU A 426 28.38 -10.53 -11.45
N ASP A 427 27.59 -10.88 -12.45
CA ASP A 427 27.31 -10.09 -13.64
C ASP A 427 26.32 -8.97 -13.36
N LEU A 428 26.16 -8.07 -14.33
CA LEU A 428 25.30 -6.92 -14.21
C LEU A 428 24.30 -6.82 -15.37
N TYR A 429 23.01 -6.80 -15.03
CA TYR A 429 21.92 -6.50 -15.97
C TYR A 429 21.37 -5.10 -15.73
N LEU A 430 21.24 -4.30 -16.80
CA LEU A 430 20.72 -2.93 -16.77
C LEU A 430 19.49 -2.79 -17.68
N VAL A 431 18.38 -2.35 -17.10
CA VAL A 431 17.10 -2.16 -17.80
C VAL A 431 17.09 -0.80 -18.49
N ASN A 432 16.64 -0.72 -19.73
CA ASN A 432 16.58 0.53 -20.50
C ASN A 432 15.13 0.92 -20.82
N GLY A 433 14.92 2.20 -21.09
CA GLY A 433 13.63 2.67 -21.60
C GLY A 433 13.55 2.52 -23.12
N ALA A 434 12.47 3.03 -23.69
CA ALA A 434 12.21 2.98 -25.13
C ALA A 434 11.56 4.28 -25.63
N PRO A 435 11.48 4.51 -26.95
CA PRO A 435 10.76 5.66 -27.49
C PRO A 435 9.27 5.56 -27.20
N LEU A 436 8.71 6.59 -26.57
CA LEU A 436 7.28 6.67 -26.21
C LEU A 436 6.41 7.19 -27.36
N SER A 437 6.99 8.03 -28.22
CA SER A 437 6.36 8.55 -29.42
C SER A 437 7.41 9.00 -30.44
N GLY A 438 6.99 9.25 -31.69
CA GLY A 438 7.86 9.82 -32.71
C GLY A 438 8.83 8.83 -33.38
N GLU A 439 9.98 9.37 -33.83
CA GLU A 439 11.02 8.62 -34.54
C GLU A 439 11.83 7.76 -33.57
N ARG A 440 12.11 6.51 -33.97
CA ARG A 440 12.92 5.60 -33.15
C ARG A 440 14.41 5.96 -33.28
N PRO A 441 15.17 6.06 -32.17
CA PRO A 441 16.61 6.26 -32.22
C PRO A 441 17.31 5.12 -32.96
N ASP A 442 18.46 5.44 -33.55
CA ASP A 442 19.41 4.47 -34.10
C ASP A 442 20.78 4.71 -33.44
N PRO A 443 21.29 3.76 -32.61
CA PRO A 443 20.70 2.45 -32.31
C PRO A 443 19.45 2.52 -31.42
N ILE A 444 18.61 1.48 -31.47
CA ILE A 444 17.43 1.36 -30.61
C ILE A 444 17.91 1.15 -29.15
N PRO A 445 17.35 1.90 -28.18
CA PRO A 445 17.58 1.65 -26.76
C PRO A 445 17.27 0.20 -26.40
N THR A 446 18.20 -0.44 -25.71
CA THR A 446 18.18 -1.88 -25.42
C THR A 446 18.70 -2.11 -24.01
N ASN A 447 18.08 -3.02 -23.27
CA ASN A 447 18.61 -3.54 -22.00
C ASN A 447 20.01 -4.13 -22.24
N ARG A 448 20.90 -4.08 -21.24
CA ARG A 448 22.27 -4.57 -21.38
C ARG A 448 22.59 -5.63 -20.35
N LEU A 449 23.28 -6.68 -20.78
CA LEU A 449 23.91 -7.67 -19.92
C LEU A 449 25.43 -7.51 -20.03
N TYR A 450 26.07 -7.33 -18.89
CA TYR A 450 27.50 -7.17 -18.72
C TYR A 450 28.05 -8.37 -17.95
N HIS A 451 28.87 -9.17 -18.63
CA HIS A 451 29.58 -10.30 -18.03
C HIS A 451 30.76 -9.79 -17.19
N ASN A 452 30.86 -10.25 -15.95
CA ASN A 452 31.96 -9.92 -15.06
C ASN A 452 33.19 -10.74 -15.44
N THR A 453 34.29 -10.04 -15.72
CA THR A 453 35.55 -10.67 -16.14
C THR A 453 36.52 -10.89 -14.96
N GLY A 454 35.98 -10.86 -13.74
CA GLY A 454 36.71 -10.85 -12.47
C GLY A 454 37.11 -9.42 -12.07
N THR A 455 38.28 -9.28 -11.47
CA THR A 455 38.78 -7.97 -10.99
C THR A 455 39.06 -6.94 -12.11
N ASP A 456 39.00 -7.36 -13.39
CA ASP A 456 39.31 -6.53 -14.55
C ASP A 456 38.08 -5.75 -15.09
N GLY A 457 36.91 -5.91 -14.46
CA GLY A 457 35.66 -5.19 -14.79
C GLY A 457 34.69 -6.02 -15.63
N PHE A 458 33.89 -5.35 -16.45
CA PHE A 458 32.77 -5.94 -17.17
C PHE A 458 32.92 -5.89 -18.69
N ALA A 459 32.36 -6.89 -19.37
CA ALA A 459 32.26 -6.97 -20.82
C ALA A 459 30.80 -7.05 -21.28
N ASP A 460 30.39 -6.21 -22.23
CA ASP A 460 29.03 -6.28 -22.80
C ASP A 460 28.86 -7.58 -23.61
N VAL A 461 27.94 -8.44 -23.15
CA VAL A 461 27.57 -9.71 -23.80
C VAL A 461 26.13 -9.70 -24.32
N THR A 462 25.44 -8.55 -24.28
CA THR A 462 24.01 -8.40 -24.61
C THR A 462 23.60 -9.08 -25.92
N ALA A 463 24.38 -8.88 -26.98
CA ALA A 463 24.05 -9.39 -28.31
C ALA A 463 24.24 -10.90 -28.43
N VAL A 464 25.20 -11.47 -27.69
CA VAL A 464 25.50 -12.92 -27.75
C VAL A 464 24.69 -13.71 -26.73
N SER A 465 24.29 -13.09 -25.61
CA SER A 465 23.43 -13.69 -24.59
C SER A 465 21.97 -13.73 -25.03
N GLY A 466 21.50 -12.77 -25.85
CA GLY A 466 20.08 -12.68 -26.21
C GLY A 466 19.23 -11.92 -25.17
N ALA A 467 19.84 -11.37 -24.12
CA ALA A 467 19.15 -10.63 -23.05
C ALA A 467 18.74 -9.19 -23.47
N GLY A 468 19.12 -8.73 -24.67
CA GLY A 468 18.87 -7.38 -25.15
C GLY A 468 17.42 -7.10 -25.58
N HIS A 469 16.52 -6.87 -24.63
CA HIS A 469 15.14 -6.46 -24.91
C HIS A 469 15.00 -4.94 -25.16
N THR A 470 14.04 -4.55 -26.00
CA THR A 470 13.85 -3.15 -26.46
C THR A 470 12.49 -2.55 -26.05
N GLY A 471 11.82 -3.14 -25.06
CA GLY A 471 10.61 -2.59 -24.44
C GLY A 471 10.95 -1.38 -23.56
N TYR A 472 9.94 -0.64 -23.12
CA TYR A 472 10.14 0.41 -22.12
C TYR A 472 10.19 -0.25 -20.74
N GLY A 473 11.40 -0.65 -20.32
CA GLY A 473 11.62 -1.34 -19.06
C GLY A 473 11.60 -0.39 -17.85
N MET A 474 11.30 -0.97 -16.69
CA MET A 474 11.29 -0.29 -15.40
C MET A 474 12.27 -0.98 -14.45
N GLY A 475 11.87 -2.08 -13.81
CA GLY A 475 12.67 -2.84 -12.86
C GLY A 475 12.95 -4.26 -13.31
N CYS A 476 13.75 -4.97 -12.51
CA CYS A 476 14.01 -6.38 -12.71
C CYS A 476 14.32 -7.11 -11.40
N ALA A 477 14.08 -8.42 -11.41
CA ALA A 477 14.50 -9.36 -10.36
C ALA A 477 15.17 -10.58 -11.00
N ALA A 478 16.11 -11.18 -10.28
CA ALA A 478 16.86 -12.35 -10.71
C ALA A 478 16.62 -13.52 -9.74
N ALA A 479 16.28 -14.69 -10.28
CA ALA A 479 16.11 -15.94 -9.51
C ALA A 479 16.07 -17.13 -10.47
N ASP A 480 16.47 -18.31 -10.01
CA ASP A 480 16.24 -19.59 -10.71
C ASP A 480 14.79 -20.02 -10.46
N TYR A 481 13.87 -19.67 -11.38
CA TYR A 481 12.44 -19.89 -11.14
C TYR A 481 11.98 -21.31 -11.50
N ASP A 482 12.73 -22.02 -12.35
CA ASP A 482 12.39 -23.38 -12.78
C ASP A 482 13.26 -24.49 -12.16
N GLY A 483 14.18 -24.10 -11.27
CA GLY A 483 14.97 -24.99 -10.40
C GLY A 483 16.02 -25.78 -11.17
N ASP A 484 16.52 -25.23 -12.29
CA ASP A 484 17.49 -25.90 -13.16
C ASP A 484 18.95 -25.56 -12.83
N GLY A 485 19.16 -24.61 -11.90
CA GLY A 485 20.45 -24.14 -11.40
C GLY A 485 21.01 -22.94 -12.15
N ASP A 486 20.32 -22.43 -13.17
CA ASP A 486 20.71 -21.24 -13.92
C ASP A 486 19.82 -20.04 -13.54
N VAL A 487 20.40 -18.90 -13.17
CA VAL A 487 19.61 -17.73 -12.72
C VAL A 487 18.89 -17.05 -13.89
N ASP A 488 17.57 -16.87 -13.77
CA ASP A 488 16.70 -16.21 -14.75
C ASP A 488 16.45 -14.73 -14.43
N LEU A 489 15.81 -14.02 -15.37
CA LEU A 489 15.47 -12.61 -15.23
C LEU A 489 13.98 -12.35 -15.50
N TYR A 490 13.32 -11.67 -14.57
CA TYR A 490 12.02 -11.04 -14.81
C TYR A 490 12.18 -9.53 -14.90
N VAL A 491 11.58 -8.91 -15.92
CA VAL A 491 11.69 -7.48 -16.22
C VAL A 491 10.30 -6.87 -16.32
N THR A 492 10.04 -5.86 -15.51
CA THR A 492 8.79 -5.10 -15.56
C THR A 492 8.86 -4.01 -16.64
N ASN A 493 7.72 -3.71 -17.26
CA ASN A 493 7.64 -2.74 -18.35
C ASN A 493 6.45 -1.78 -18.18
N VAL A 494 6.52 -0.66 -18.91
CA VAL A 494 5.30 0.07 -19.31
C VAL A 494 4.68 -0.66 -20.49
N GLY A 495 3.84 -1.65 -20.19
CA GLY A 495 3.36 -2.64 -21.15
C GLY A 495 3.70 -4.06 -20.68
N PRO A 496 3.66 -5.07 -21.57
CA PRO A 496 3.89 -6.46 -21.19
C PRO A 496 5.24 -6.65 -20.50
N ASN A 497 5.22 -7.20 -19.29
CA ASN A 497 6.42 -7.67 -18.60
C ASN A 497 7.07 -8.82 -19.38
N LEU A 498 8.36 -9.04 -19.13
CA LEU A 498 9.21 -10.00 -19.85
C LEU A 498 9.83 -10.98 -18.85
N LEU A 499 9.80 -12.26 -19.19
CA LEU A 499 10.57 -13.29 -18.51
C LEU A 499 11.61 -13.88 -19.48
N LEU A 500 12.88 -13.73 -19.12
CA LEU A 500 14.03 -14.26 -19.82
C LEU A 500 14.55 -15.48 -19.06
N ARG A 501 14.38 -16.66 -19.64
CA ARG A 501 14.92 -17.89 -19.09
C ARG A 501 16.38 -18.08 -19.52
N ASN A 502 17.26 -18.40 -18.58
CA ASN A 502 18.64 -18.77 -18.86
C ASN A 502 18.67 -20.23 -19.35
N GLU A 503 19.28 -20.48 -20.50
CA GLU A 503 19.41 -21.81 -21.10
C GLU A 503 20.81 -22.41 -20.80
N GLY A 504 21.47 -21.86 -19.78
CA GLY A 504 22.82 -22.19 -19.34
C GLY A 504 23.93 -21.35 -19.97
N GLY A 505 24.96 -21.06 -19.18
CA GLY A 505 26.17 -20.35 -19.60
C GLY A 505 25.92 -18.91 -20.08
N GLY A 506 24.92 -18.23 -19.49
CA GLY A 506 24.58 -16.84 -19.77
C GLY A 506 23.81 -16.61 -21.08
N SER A 507 23.14 -17.63 -21.63
CA SER A 507 22.33 -17.52 -22.85
C SER A 507 20.84 -17.47 -22.51
N PHE A 508 20.16 -16.37 -22.85
CA PHE A 508 18.76 -16.14 -22.50
C PHE A 508 17.79 -16.34 -23.68
N ALA A 509 16.61 -16.87 -23.36
CA ALA A 509 15.46 -16.97 -24.25
C ALA A 509 14.23 -16.28 -23.62
N ASP A 510 13.44 -15.57 -24.43
CA ASP A 510 12.14 -15.06 -23.99
C ASP A 510 11.16 -16.21 -23.79
N ALA A 511 10.84 -16.50 -22.53
CA ALA A 511 9.95 -17.55 -22.10
C ALA A 511 8.54 -17.03 -21.77
N THR A 512 8.32 -15.71 -21.76
CA THR A 512 7.09 -15.03 -21.34
C THR A 512 5.81 -15.68 -21.88
N ALA A 513 5.75 -15.93 -23.19
CA ALA A 513 4.56 -16.49 -23.83
C ALA A 513 4.34 -17.97 -23.49
N ALA A 514 5.39 -18.69 -23.08
CA ALA A 514 5.36 -20.10 -22.75
C ALA A 514 5.01 -20.34 -21.28
N VAL A 515 5.43 -19.45 -20.37
CA VAL A 515 5.28 -19.66 -18.91
C VAL A 515 4.25 -18.74 -18.25
N GLY A 516 3.92 -17.58 -18.83
CA GLY A 516 3.05 -16.59 -18.19
C GLY A 516 3.81 -15.35 -17.69
N GLY A 517 3.22 -14.61 -16.75
CA GLY A 517 3.85 -13.40 -16.17
C GLY A 517 3.75 -12.11 -17.02
N ALA A 518 3.03 -12.13 -18.14
CA ALA A 518 2.99 -11.03 -19.11
C ALA A 518 2.00 -9.91 -18.78
N ASP A 519 1.91 -9.46 -17.52
CA ASP A 519 1.04 -8.32 -17.18
C ASP A 519 1.39 -7.11 -18.05
N ALA A 520 0.38 -6.49 -18.66
CA ALA A 520 0.54 -5.38 -19.58
C ALA A 520 0.27 -4.01 -18.95
N ARG A 521 -0.07 -3.99 -17.65
CA ARG A 521 -0.11 -2.76 -16.85
C ARG A 521 1.31 -2.18 -16.73
N TRP A 522 1.39 -0.95 -16.20
CA TRP A 522 2.67 -0.35 -15.89
C TRP A 522 3.23 -1.03 -14.63
N GLY A 523 4.10 -2.02 -14.84
CA GLY A 523 4.85 -2.71 -13.80
C GLY A 523 6.08 -1.92 -13.35
N THR A 524 6.43 -2.04 -12.07
CA THR A 524 7.53 -1.31 -11.43
C THR A 524 8.49 -2.26 -10.73
N SER A 525 8.47 -2.38 -9.40
CA SER A 525 9.32 -3.35 -8.70
C SER A 525 8.73 -4.76 -8.75
N CYS A 526 9.57 -5.76 -8.53
CA CYS A 526 9.17 -7.16 -8.52
C CYS A 526 10.15 -7.98 -7.68
N GLY A 527 9.73 -9.17 -7.29
CA GLY A 527 10.62 -10.15 -6.68
C GLY A 527 9.97 -11.53 -6.58
N PHE A 528 10.83 -12.50 -6.31
CA PHE A 528 10.50 -13.91 -6.16
C PHE A 528 10.40 -14.31 -4.68
N LEU A 529 9.42 -15.15 -4.37
CA LEU A 529 9.17 -15.69 -3.04
C LEU A 529 8.51 -17.05 -3.17
N ASP A 530 8.76 -17.98 -2.27
CA ASP A 530 7.96 -19.20 -2.11
C ASP A 530 6.87 -18.94 -1.05
N TYR A 531 5.72 -18.38 -1.43
CA TYR A 531 4.77 -17.87 -0.41
C TYR A 531 3.95 -18.97 0.26
N ASP A 532 3.80 -20.13 -0.37
CA ASP A 532 3.04 -21.25 0.18
C ASP A 532 3.89 -22.45 0.59
N LEU A 533 5.22 -22.27 0.60
CA LEU A 533 6.23 -23.20 1.08
C LEU A 533 6.19 -24.54 0.33
N ASP A 534 5.91 -24.49 -0.98
CA ASP A 534 5.89 -25.66 -1.85
C ASP A 534 7.22 -25.94 -2.55
N GLY A 535 8.17 -25.00 -2.44
CA GLY A 535 9.54 -25.10 -2.95
C GLY A 535 9.73 -24.50 -4.33
N ASP A 536 8.67 -24.06 -5.01
CA ASP A 536 8.75 -23.32 -6.27
C ASP A 536 8.76 -21.81 -5.98
N LEU A 537 9.58 -21.05 -6.71
CA LEU A 537 9.60 -19.59 -6.55
C LEU A 537 8.43 -18.94 -7.28
N ASP A 538 7.48 -18.39 -6.53
CA ASP A 538 6.40 -17.53 -6.99
C ASP A 538 6.92 -16.13 -7.34
N LEU A 539 6.10 -15.37 -8.05
CA LEU A 539 6.47 -14.05 -8.56
C LEU A 539 5.45 -12.99 -8.17
N TYR A 540 5.92 -11.95 -7.48
CA TYR A 540 5.14 -10.75 -7.20
C TYR A 540 5.66 -9.56 -8.00
N ALA A 541 4.75 -8.78 -8.58
CA ALA A 541 5.09 -7.56 -9.29
C ALA A 541 4.15 -6.41 -8.90
N THR A 542 4.74 -5.28 -8.49
CA THR A 542 3.99 -4.06 -8.22
C THR A 542 3.59 -3.38 -9.52
N ASN A 543 2.42 -2.76 -9.53
CA ASN A 543 1.95 -1.92 -10.60
C ASN A 543 1.68 -0.50 -10.09
N TYR A 544 1.81 0.48 -10.97
CA TYR A 544 1.77 1.89 -10.59
C TYR A 544 0.40 2.55 -10.81
N VAL A 545 0.14 3.02 -12.03
CA VAL A 545 -1.10 3.73 -12.38
C VAL A 545 -1.60 3.38 -13.78
N GLU A 546 -2.88 3.67 -14.08
CA GLU A 546 -3.38 3.60 -15.46
C GLU A 546 -2.70 4.68 -16.31
N PHE A 547 -1.72 4.27 -17.11
CA PHE A 547 -0.99 5.15 -18.01
C PHE A 547 -1.05 4.67 -19.45
N ASN A 548 -1.23 5.65 -20.35
CA ASN A 548 -1.09 5.48 -21.78
C ASN A 548 -0.57 6.82 -22.36
N PRO A 549 0.47 6.83 -23.19
CA PRO A 549 0.97 8.05 -23.84
C PRO A 549 -0.13 8.89 -24.53
N GLU A 550 -1.14 8.26 -25.13
CA GLU A 550 -2.27 8.97 -25.77
C GLU A 550 -3.18 9.70 -24.78
N LYS A 551 -3.18 9.28 -23.51
CA LYS A 551 -3.95 9.87 -22.41
C LYS A 551 -3.07 10.73 -21.48
N ASN A 552 -1.84 11.07 -21.87
CA ASN A 552 -0.94 11.84 -21.02
C ASN A 552 -1.56 13.16 -20.57
N ILE A 553 -1.54 13.42 -19.26
CA ILE A 553 -2.18 14.60 -18.69
C ILE A 553 -1.20 15.79 -18.76
N VAL A 554 -1.72 16.95 -19.18
CA VAL A 554 -0.91 18.18 -19.24
C VAL A 554 -0.97 18.90 -17.90
N CYS A 555 0.06 18.74 -17.08
CA CYS A 555 0.23 19.46 -15.82
C CYS A 555 1.22 20.63 -15.90
N ALA A 556 1.05 21.55 -14.95
CA ALA A 556 1.95 22.65 -14.70
C ALA A 556 1.98 22.96 -13.20
N GLU A 557 3.15 23.27 -12.67
CA GLU A 557 3.35 23.72 -11.28
C GLU A 557 3.89 25.15 -11.30
N GLY A 558 3.30 26.06 -10.51
CA GLY A 558 3.67 27.48 -10.56
C GLY A 558 3.50 28.14 -11.94
N GLY A 559 2.68 27.56 -12.83
CA GLY A 559 2.51 28.00 -14.23
C GLY A 559 3.60 27.49 -15.19
N ILE A 560 4.47 26.59 -14.74
CA ILE A 560 5.57 25.99 -15.52
C ILE A 560 5.17 24.56 -15.90
N ARG A 561 5.29 24.20 -17.18
CA ARG A 561 5.07 22.83 -17.67
C ARG A 561 5.91 21.84 -16.83
N SER A 562 5.24 20.84 -16.26
CA SER A 562 5.84 19.80 -15.42
C SER A 562 5.13 18.45 -15.62
N TYR A 563 5.70 17.40 -15.03
CA TYR A 563 5.04 16.11 -14.86
C TYR A 563 3.87 16.25 -13.87
N CYS A 564 2.87 15.39 -14.01
CA CYS A 564 1.72 15.39 -13.11
C CYS A 564 2.07 14.69 -11.80
N GLU A 565 1.47 15.15 -10.71
CA GLU A 565 1.47 14.40 -9.45
C GLU A 565 0.73 13.06 -9.61
N PRO A 566 1.11 12.02 -8.83
CA PRO A 566 0.50 10.69 -8.91
C PRO A 566 -1.03 10.68 -8.76
N LYS A 567 -1.57 11.60 -7.94
CA LYS A 567 -3.02 11.72 -7.65
C LYS A 567 -3.90 11.96 -8.88
N PHE A 568 -3.33 12.40 -10.00
CA PHE A 568 -4.06 12.60 -11.25
C PHE A 568 -4.29 11.31 -12.03
N TYR A 569 -3.61 10.22 -11.67
CA TYR A 569 -3.77 8.92 -12.29
C TYR A 569 -4.38 7.92 -11.29
N GLU A 570 -5.24 7.07 -11.83
CA GLU A 570 -5.90 6.01 -11.05
C GLU A 570 -4.88 4.90 -10.74
N PRO A 571 -4.78 4.43 -9.49
CA PRO A 571 -3.91 3.32 -9.13
C PRO A 571 -4.37 2.02 -9.79
N VAL A 572 -3.42 1.17 -10.18
CA VAL A 572 -3.69 -0.18 -10.67
C VAL A 572 -3.17 -1.18 -9.65
N GLY A 573 -3.93 -2.24 -9.37
CA GLY A 573 -3.52 -3.24 -8.37
C GLY A 573 -2.30 -4.04 -8.83
N ASP A 574 -1.58 -4.58 -7.86
CA ASP A 574 -0.40 -5.43 -8.07
C ASP A 574 -0.80 -6.84 -8.55
N VAL A 575 0.18 -7.71 -8.81
CA VAL A 575 -0.05 -9.09 -9.22
C VAL A 575 0.82 -10.05 -8.44
N LEU A 576 0.21 -11.16 -8.02
CA LEU A 576 0.90 -12.35 -7.56
C LEU A 576 0.65 -13.50 -8.54
N TYR A 577 1.72 -14.13 -8.99
CA TYR A 577 1.70 -15.35 -9.78
C TYR A 577 2.20 -16.52 -8.94
N ARG A 578 1.39 -17.57 -8.81
CA ARG A 578 1.88 -18.85 -8.30
C ARG A 578 2.67 -19.57 -9.37
N ASN A 579 3.82 -20.11 -9.02
CA ASN A 579 4.59 -21.01 -9.87
C ASN A 579 4.05 -22.45 -9.73
N GLU A 580 3.75 -23.10 -10.85
CA GLU A 580 3.24 -24.47 -10.90
C GLU A 580 4.17 -25.29 -11.82
N ASP A 581 5.30 -25.76 -11.29
CA ASP A 581 6.35 -26.47 -12.03
C ASP A 581 6.90 -25.66 -13.23
N GLY A 582 7.31 -24.40 -13.00
CA GLY A 582 7.84 -23.49 -14.03
C GLY A 582 6.77 -22.82 -14.90
N GLN A 583 5.52 -22.79 -14.44
CA GLN A 583 4.40 -22.13 -15.11
C GLN A 583 3.71 -21.15 -14.16
N PHE A 584 3.62 -19.88 -14.55
CA PHE A 584 3.01 -18.83 -13.72
C PHE A 584 1.50 -18.72 -13.94
N ARG A 585 0.74 -18.91 -12.86
CA ARG A 585 -0.70 -18.68 -12.80
C ARG A 585 -1.02 -17.46 -11.94
N ASP A 586 -1.80 -16.53 -12.46
CA ASP A 586 -2.28 -15.38 -11.69
C ASP A 586 -3.20 -15.86 -10.55
N VAL A 587 -2.78 -15.58 -9.31
CA VAL A 587 -3.47 -15.93 -8.06
C VAL A 587 -3.88 -14.71 -7.24
N THR A 588 -3.71 -13.51 -7.79
CA THR A 588 -3.85 -12.21 -7.10
C THR A 588 -5.12 -12.09 -6.25
N LEU A 589 -6.29 -12.42 -6.82
CA LEU A 589 -7.57 -12.27 -6.11
C LEU A 589 -7.84 -13.42 -5.13
N GLU A 590 -7.35 -14.63 -5.40
CA GLU A 590 -7.59 -15.79 -4.52
C GLU A 590 -6.69 -15.75 -3.27
N THR A 591 -5.53 -15.10 -3.35
CA THR A 591 -4.61 -14.90 -2.24
C THR A 591 -4.84 -13.59 -1.48
N GLY A 592 -5.90 -12.84 -1.76
CA GLY A 592 -6.26 -11.65 -0.97
C GLY A 592 -5.53 -10.35 -1.33
N ILE A 593 -4.71 -10.34 -2.38
CA ILE A 593 -4.08 -9.13 -2.94
C ILE A 593 -5.13 -8.32 -3.72
N ILE A 594 -6.04 -7.66 -3.01
CA ILE A 594 -7.19 -6.94 -3.60
C ILE A 594 -7.05 -5.42 -3.55
N HIS A 595 -6.02 -4.90 -2.86
CA HIS A 595 -5.85 -3.48 -2.63
C HIS A 595 -5.17 -2.83 -3.85
N LYS A 596 -5.41 -1.54 -4.04
CA LYS A 596 -4.84 -0.77 -5.15
C LYS A 596 -4.12 0.43 -4.58
N GLY A 597 -2.81 0.40 -4.66
CA GLY A 597 -1.94 1.52 -4.37
C GLY A 597 -1.17 1.93 -5.63
N ARG A 598 -0.16 2.76 -5.46
CA ARG A 598 0.75 3.17 -6.52
C ARG A 598 2.12 2.56 -6.26
N GLY A 599 2.21 1.24 -6.42
CA GLY A 599 3.36 0.46 -5.98
C GLY A 599 4.64 0.82 -6.74
N LEU A 600 5.71 1.09 -5.99
CA LEU A 600 7.03 1.42 -6.53
C LEU A 600 8.16 0.57 -5.96
N GLY A 601 8.01 0.01 -4.77
CA GLY A 601 8.98 -0.86 -4.13
C GLY A 601 8.29 -2.03 -3.46
N VAL A 602 8.95 -3.18 -3.45
CA VAL A 602 8.50 -4.38 -2.72
C VAL A 602 9.70 -5.03 -2.04
N ALA A 603 9.52 -5.42 -0.78
CA ALA A 603 10.49 -6.19 -0.01
C ALA A 603 9.76 -7.30 0.76
N PHE A 604 10.48 -8.36 1.07
CA PHE A 604 9.96 -9.57 1.71
C PHE A 604 10.77 -9.90 2.98
N ALA A 605 10.07 -10.40 4.00
CA ALA A 605 10.64 -10.84 5.28
C ALA A 605 9.64 -11.72 6.03
N ASP A 606 10.11 -12.63 6.89
CA ASP A 606 9.31 -13.23 7.97
C ASP A 606 9.31 -12.26 9.17
N TYR A 607 8.50 -11.18 9.10
CA TYR A 607 8.64 -10.06 10.06
C TYR A 607 8.08 -10.40 11.44
N ASP A 608 7.15 -11.35 11.52
CA ASP A 608 6.51 -11.77 12.78
C ASP A 608 7.04 -13.11 13.33
N LEU A 609 8.00 -13.72 12.62
CA LEU A 609 8.71 -14.94 12.98
C LEU A 609 7.83 -16.19 13.04
N ASP A 610 6.73 -16.22 12.29
CA ASP A 610 5.82 -17.36 12.24
C ASP A 610 6.26 -18.45 11.24
N GLY A 611 7.22 -18.12 10.37
CA GLY A 611 7.89 -19.04 9.45
C GLY A 611 7.33 -19.06 8.04
N ASP A 612 6.37 -18.19 7.70
CA ASP A 612 6.05 -17.86 6.31
C ASP A 612 6.58 -16.47 5.93
N THR A 613 6.56 -16.14 4.63
CA THR A 613 7.11 -14.88 4.14
C THR A 613 6.03 -13.86 3.90
N ASP A 614 6.20 -12.71 4.55
CA ASP A 614 5.38 -11.53 4.40
C ASP A 614 5.94 -10.58 3.34
N MET A 615 5.16 -9.55 3.03
CA MET A 615 5.51 -8.60 1.99
C MET A 615 5.12 -7.18 2.38
N TYR A 616 6.04 -6.24 2.17
CA TYR A 616 5.77 -4.81 2.30
C TYR A 616 5.85 -4.11 0.95
N VAL A 617 4.87 -3.27 0.64
CA VAL A 617 4.77 -2.52 -0.61
C VAL A 617 4.79 -1.01 -0.33
N ALA A 618 5.83 -0.34 -0.83
CA ALA A 618 5.94 1.11 -0.82
C ALA A 618 5.12 1.71 -1.97
N ASN A 619 4.27 2.68 -1.63
CA ASN A 619 3.26 3.25 -2.52
C ASN A 619 3.39 4.77 -2.62
N ASP A 620 3.40 5.31 -3.84
CA ASP A 620 3.56 6.75 -4.09
C ASP A 620 2.28 7.55 -3.78
N GLY A 621 2.28 8.29 -2.67
CA GLY A 621 1.25 9.25 -2.29
C GLY A 621 -0.05 8.58 -1.88
N THR A 622 0.03 7.27 -1.60
CA THR A 622 -1.05 6.42 -1.09
C THR A 622 -0.50 5.60 0.06
N MET A 623 -1.40 5.00 0.84
CA MET A 623 -1.02 4.13 1.94
C MET A 623 -0.10 2.99 1.48
N ASN A 624 0.97 2.75 2.23
CA ASN A 624 1.78 1.55 2.07
C ASN A 624 0.99 0.31 2.51
N PHE A 625 1.35 -0.86 1.99
CA PHE A 625 0.71 -2.12 2.37
C PHE A 625 1.71 -3.02 3.07
N LEU A 626 1.30 -3.61 4.19
CA LEU A 626 1.97 -4.77 4.77
C LEU A 626 1.02 -5.95 4.63
N TYR A 627 1.42 -6.92 3.84
CA TYR A 627 0.70 -8.16 3.61
C TYR A 627 1.29 -9.24 4.51
N GLN A 628 0.56 -9.56 5.58
CA GLN A 628 0.88 -10.69 6.43
C GLN A 628 0.42 -11.97 5.74
N ASN A 629 1.33 -12.93 5.57
CA ASN A 629 0.98 -14.22 5.03
C ASN A 629 0.20 -15.04 6.07
N GLN A 630 -0.65 -15.93 5.58
CA GLN A 630 -1.57 -16.76 6.39
C GLN A 630 -1.43 -18.23 5.96
N GLY A 631 -0.27 -18.59 5.42
CA GLY A 631 0.11 -19.87 4.84
C GLY A 631 -0.41 -20.19 3.43
N ASN A 632 -1.49 -19.58 2.95
CA ASN A 632 -1.97 -19.81 1.57
C ASN A 632 -2.56 -18.58 0.87
N GLY A 633 -2.29 -17.41 1.43
CA GLY A 633 -2.80 -16.12 1.01
C GLY A 633 -2.44 -15.07 2.04
N PHE A 634 -2.80 -13.83 1.75
CA PHE A 634 -2.34 -12.66 2.49
C PHE A 634 -3.51 -11.86 3.07
N ALA A 635 -3.28 -11.33 4.26
CA ALA A 635 -4.09 -10.28 4.85
C ALA A 635 -3.31 -8.96 4.80
N GLU A 636 -3.92 -7.89 4.29
CA GLU A 636 -3.32 -6.57 4.44
C GLU A 636 -3.57 -6.08 5.88
N VAL A 637 -2.48 -5.85 6.61
CA VAL A 637 -2.48 -5.52 8.04
C VAL A 637 -1.74 -4.22 8.35
N GLY A 638 -1.26 -3.48 7.34
CA GLY A 638 -0.31 -2.37 7.53
C GLY A 638 -0.77 -1.30 8.51
N LEU A 639 -2.07 -1.02 8.59
CA LEU A 639 -2.58 -0.10 9.60
C LEU A 639 -2.45 -0.67 11.02
N TYR A 640 -2.88 -1.91 11.20
CA TYR A 640 -2.88 -2.57 12.50
C TYR A 640 -1.50 -2.90 12.98
N ALA A 641 -0.56 -3.14 12.07
CA ALA A 641 0.84 -3.36 12.34
C ALA A 641 1.63 -2.05 12.41
N GLY A 642 1.04 -0.88 12.16
CA GLY A 642 1.75 0.41 12.29
C GLY A 642 2.69 0.79 11.15
N GLY A 643 2.77 -0.01 10.08
CA GLY A 643 3.62 0.23 8.90
C GLY A 643 2.94 1.00 7.75
N ARG A 644 1.65 1.37 7.85
CA ARG A 644 0.90 1.98 6.73
C ARG A 644 1.19 3.47 6.47
N TYR A 645 1.54 4.21 7.53
CA TYR A 645 1.64 5.68 7.54
C TYR A 645 2.82 6.12 8.40
N ASN A 646 3.28 7.36 8.26
CA ASN A 646 4.30 7.91 9.15
C ASN A 646 3.78 8.23 10.56
N GLU A 647 4.63 8.75 11.43
CA GLU A 647 4.27 9.16 12.79
C GLU A 647 3.20 10.28 12.82
N ASP A 648 2.93 10.93 11.70
CA ASP A 648 1.85 11.90 11.50
C ASP A 648 0.63 11.30 10.80
N GLY A 649 0.51 9.97 10.72
CA GLY A 649 -0.65 9.30 10.14
C GLY A 649 -0.93 9.68 8.68
N LEU A 650 0.05 10.28 7.99
CA LEU A 650 -0.03 10.70 6.60
C LEU A 650 0.51 9.57 5.71
N ALA A 651 -0.15 9.40 4.56
CA ALA A 651 0.46 8.64 3.47
C ALA A 651 1.58 9.48 2.89
N GLU A 652 2.75 8.88 2.80
CA GLU A 652 3.93 9.47 2.16
C GLU A 652 4.04 8.91 0.75
N ALA A 653 4.95 9.48 -0.03
CA ALA A 653 5.29 9.02 -1.35
C ALA A 653 6.35 7.94 -1.30
N GLY A 654 5.97 6.72 -0.89
CA GLY A 654 6.89 5.60 -0.79
C GLY A 654 7.45 5.18 -2.15
N MET A 655 8.78 5.14 -2.28
CA MET A 655 9.48 4.70 -3.49
C MET A 655 10.25 3.39 -3.28
N GLY A 656 11.46 3.44 -2.70
CA GLY A 656 12.23 2.25 -2.35
C GLY A 656 11.89 1.75 -0.95
N VAL A 657 12.02 0.44 -0.75
CA VAL A 657 11.81 -0.21 0.56
C VAL A 657 12.84 -1.31 0.80
N GLU A 658 13.32 -1.41 2.03
CA GLU A 658 14.20 -2.51 2.47
C GLU A 658 13.72 -3.05 3.82
N PHE A 659 13.84 -4.37 4.02
CA PHE A 659 13.86 -4.98 5.35
C PHE A 659 15.31 -5.08 5.85
N GLY A 660 15.54 -4.82 7.15
CA GLY A 660 16.85 -5.02 7.77
C GLY A 660 16.82 -4.89 9.28
N ASP A 661 17.60 -5.73 9.97
CA ASP A 661 17.81 -5.72 11.43
C ASP A 661 18.82 -4.63 11.80
N TRP A 662 18.39 -3.36 11.79
CA TRP A 662 19.32 -2.23 11.93
C TRP A 662 19.90 -2.11 13.34
N ASP A 663 19.25 -2.64 14.38
CA ASP A 663 19.73 -2.57 15.76
C ASP A 663 20.25 -3.90 16.32
N ASN A 664 20.42 -4.90 15.45
CA ASN A 664 20.99 -6.21 15.76
C ASN A 664 20.22 -6.93 16.89
N ASP A 665 18.90 -6.73 16.97
CA ASP A 665 18.04 -7.38 17.96
C ASP A 665 17.42 -8.70 17.46
N GLY A 666 17.58 -8.98 16.17
CA GLY A 666 17.11 -10.19 15.49
C GLY A 666 15.74 -10.05 14.83
N LEU A 667 15.14 -8.87 14.84
CA LEU A 667 13.86 -8.56 14.20
C LEU A 667 14.10 -7.76 12.92
N GLN A 668 13.26 -7.98 11.90
CA GLN A 668 13.36 -7.22 10.65
C GLN A 668 12.59 -5.90 10.79
N ASP A 669 13.29 -4.79 10.62
CA ASP A 669 12.72 -3.44 10.55
C ASP A 669 12.50 -3.02 9.10
N ILE A 670 11.71 -1.97 8.85
CA ILE A 670 11.38 -1.52 7.49
C ILE A 670 11.88 -0.11 7.30
N PHE A 671 12.63 0.13 6.23
CA PHE A 671 12.99 1.47 5.80
C PHE A 671 12.36 1.81 4.46
N VAL A 672 11.73 2.99 4.35
CA VAL A 672 11.04 3.45 3.14
C VAL A 672 11.55 4.84 2.76
N THR A 673 11.93 5.04 1.51
CA THR A 673 12.29 6.38 0.99
C THR A 673 11.06 7.12 0.50
N ASN A 674 11.03 8.45 0.69
CA ASN A 674 9.87 9.27 0.40
C ASN A 674 10.21 10.54 -0.41
N PHE A 675 9.18 11.34 -0.71
CA PHE A 675 9.33 12.56 -1.49
C PHE A 675 10.02 13.67 -0.70
N ALA A 676 10.52 14.69 -1.40
CA ALA A 676 11.11 15.85 -0.74
C ALA A 676 10.08 16.54 0.18
N GLN A 677 10.51 16.92 1.39
CA GLN A 677 9.67 17.44 2.49
C GLN A 677 8.80 16.39 3.20
N GLU A 678 9.04 15.10 2.91
CA GLU A 678 8.66 13.95 3.72
C GLU A 678 9.94 13.33 4.26
N THR A 679 9.89 12.68 5.42
CA THR A 679 11.07 11.96 5.93
C THR A 679 11.13 10.59 5.30
N ASN A 680 12.32 10.09 4.95
CA ASN A 680 12.47 8.65 4.70
C ASN A 680 12.24 7.91 6.03
N THR A 681 11.25 7.05 6.06
CA THR A 681 10.66 6.53 7.30
C THR A 681 11.28 5.20 7.69
N LEU A 682 11.78 5.12 8.92
CA LEU A 682 12.25 3.88 9.55
C LEU A 682 11.20 3.39 10.56
N TYR A 683 10.69 2.19 10.31
CA TYR A 683 9.72 1.49 11.12
C TYR A 683 10.42 0.40 11.94
N GLY A 684 10.50 0.61 13.25
CA GLY A 684 11.08 -0.34 14.20
C GLY A 684 10.09 -1.43 14.60
N ASN A 685 10.46 -2.70 14.44
CA ASN A 685 9.67 -3.88 14.81
C ASN A 685 9.78 -4.13 16.32
N ASP A 686 8.66 -4.42 16.98
CA ASP A 686 8.63 -4.66 18.43
C ASP A 686 8.61 -6.14 18.82
N GLY A 687 8.63 -7.04 17.83
CA GLY A 687 8.59 -8.48 18.01
C GLY A 687 7.22 -9.03 18.43
N GLN A 688 6.17 -8.21 18.37
CA GLN A 688 4.77 -8.57 18.60
C GLN A 688 3.92 -8.37 17.35
N GLY A 689 4.56 -8.32 16.18
CA GLY A 689 3.90 -8.07 14.89
C GLY A 689 3.46 -6.61 14.73
N GLN A 690 4.20 -5.67 15.34
CA GLN A 690 3.92 -4.25 15.29
C GLN A 690 5.18 -3.44 14.97
N PHE A 691 4.97 -2.33 14.28
CA PHE A 691 5.98 -1.39 13.86
C PHE A 691 5.71 0.00 14.44
N TYR A 692 6.79 0.72 14.71
CA TYR A 692 6.74 2.11 15.14
C TYR A 692 7.65 2.96 14.27
N ASP A 693 7.16 4.11 13.80
CA ASP A 693 8.03 5.13 13.23
C ASP A 693 9.04 5.60 14.30
N ILE A 694 10.31 5.27 14.05
CA ILE A 694 11.47 5.62 14.88
C ILE A 694 12.41 6.60 14.15
N THR A 695 12.00 7.16 13.01
CA THR A 695 12.81 8.01 12.13
C THR A 695 13.50 9.15 12.87
N LEU A 696 12.77 9.84 13.75
CA LEU A 696 13.32 10.92 14.57
C LEU A 696 14.30 10.40 15.63
N ARG A 697 13.99 9.26 16.27
CA ARG A 697 14.85 8.65 17.31
C ARG A 697 16.16 8.14 16.73
N ALA A 698 16.09 7.54 15.54
CA ALA A 698 17.23 7.06 14.80
C ALA A 698 18.03 8.18 14.12
N GLY A 699 17.62 9.45 14.22
CA GLY A 699 18.38 10.60 13.70
C GLY A 699 18.25 10.82 12.19
N LEU A 700 17.35 10.12 11.51
CA LEU A 700 17.20 10.16 10.05
C LEU A 700 16.45 11.41 9.56
N ALA A 701 15.52 11.93 10.37
CA ALA A 701 14.61 13.00 9.96
C ALA A 701 15.32 14.27 9.44
N GLU A 702 16.46 14.65 10.03
CA GLU A 702 17.20 15.84 9.59
C GLU A 702 17.83 15.66 8.19
N TYR A 703 18.32 14.45 7.91
CA TYR A 703 19.05 14.13 6.68
C TYR A 703 18.12 13.82 5.51
N SER A 704 16.96 13.22 5.78
CA SER A 704 16.02 12.76 4.74
C SER A 704 14.97 13.80 4.35
N TYR A 705 14.67 14.78 5.20
CA TYR A 705 13.53 15.70 4.96
C TYR A 705 13.64 16.56 3.70
N LYS A 706 14.84 16.91 3.24
CA LYS A 706 15.02 17.78 2.06
C LYS A 706 15.19 17.04 0.73
N PRO A 707 16.06 16.02 0.63
CA PRO A 707 16.23 15.30 -0.63
C PRO A 707 14.98 14.48 -0.98
N LEU A 708 14.87 14.09 -2.25
CA LEU A 708 13.86 13.15 -2.73
C LEU A 708 14.55 11.80 -2.92
N GLY A 709 14.20 10.80 -2.09
CA GLY A 709 14.81 9.48 -2.10
C GLY A 709 14.13 8.49 -3.05
N PHE A 710 14.89 7.55 -3.62
CA PHE A 710 14.41 6.46 -4.48
C PHE A 710 14.98 5.12 -4.03
N GLY A 711 16.06 4.64 -4.64
CA GLY A 711 16.73 3.40 -4.23
C GLY A 711 17.29 3.54 -2.81
N THR A 712 17.25 2.44 -2.07
CA THR A 712 17.77 2.34 -0.71
C THR A 712 18.32 0.95 -0.46
N ASN A 713 19.37 0.84 0.35
CA ASN A 713 19.94 -0.45 0.74
C ASN A 713 20.43 -0.40 2.18
N PHE A 714 20.02 -1.39 2.98
CA PHE A 714 20.73 -1.70 4.22
C PHE A 714 21.98 -2.51 3.87
N PHE A 715 23.16 -2.01 4.23
CA PHE A 715 24.42 -2.69 3.95
C PHE A 715 25.48 -2.29 4.98
N ASP A 716 26.39 -3.20 5.28
CA ASP A 716 27.52 -2.95 6.19
C ASP A 716 28.71 -2.49 5.33
N TYR A 717 28.98 -1.18 5.27
CA TYR A 717 29.98 -0.66 4.33
C TYR A 717 31.41 -0.83 4.84
N ASP A 718 31.60 -1.00 6.14
CA ASP A 718 32.93 -1.09 6.74
C ASP A 718 33.22 -2.43 7.43
N ASN A 719 32.29 -3.38 7.37
CA ASN A 719 32.35 -4.71 7.96
C ASN A 719 32.41 -4.71 9.49
N ASP A 720 31.81 -3.72 10.16
CA ASP A 720 31.78 -3.63 11.63
C ASP A 720 30.64 -4.42 12.29
N GLY A 721 29.72 -4.95 11.49
CA GLY A 721 28.59 -5.78 11.89
C GLY A 721 27.27 -5.02 12.11
N ASP A 722 27.25 -3.70 11.97
CA ASP A 722 26.03 -2.89 11.98
C ASP A 722 25.57 -2.59 10.53
N LEU A 723 24.25 -2.66 10.27
CA LEU A 723 23.72 -2.29 8.96
C LEU A 723 23.65 -0.76 8.82
N ASP A 724 24.45 -0.20 7.91
CA ASP A 724 24.37 1.18 7.46
C ASP A 724 23.30 1.34 6.37
N LEU A 725 23.09 2.59 5.93
CA LEU A 725 22.03 2.91 5.00
C LEU A 725 22.52 3.77 3.84
N PHE A 726 22.29 3.30 2.61
CA PHE A 726 22.44 4.10 1.39
C PHE A 726 21.09 4.62 0.90
N VAL A 727 21.05 5.84 0.37
CA VAL A 727 19.88 6.42 -0.31
C VAL A 727 20.30 7.10 -1.62
N ALA A 728 19.69 6.67 -2.73
CA ALA A 728 19.77 7.31 -4.03
C ALA A 728 18.81 8.50 -4.09
N ASN A 729 19.31 9.69 -4.43
CA ASN A 729 18.52 10.92 -4.46
C ASN A 729 18.44 11.54 -5.85
N GLY A 730 17.30 12.17 -6.15
CA GLY A 730 17.12 12.92 -7.38
C GLY A 730 15.68 13.37 -7.58
N HIS A 731 15.46 14.67 -7.78
CA HIS A 731 14.10 15.21 -7.92
C HIS A 731 13.44 14.75 -9.23
N VAL A 732 12.10 14.70 -9.27
CA VAL A 732 11.34 14.32 -10.49
C VAL A 732 11.10 15.50 -11.44
N MET A 733 11.03 16.72 -10.92
CA MET A 733 10.82 17.95 -11.71
C MET A 733 12.14 18.58 -12.19
N ASP A 734 12.37 18.53 -13.51
CA ASP A 734 13.53 19.12 -14.22
C ASP A 734 13.72 20.63 -13.97
N LYS A 735 12.62 21.35 -13.73
CA LYS A 735 12.57 22.80 -13.50
C LYS A 735 12.29 23.19 -12.05
N ILE A 736 12.57 22.30 -11.10
CA ILE A 736 12.26 22.50 -9.67
C ILE A 736 12.74 23.84 -9.11
N THR A 737 13.93 24.30 -9.48
CA THR A 737 14.52 25.57 -9.03
C THR A 737 13.70 26.81 -9.40
N GLN A 738 12.81 26.72 -10.39
CA GLN A 738 11.93 27.82 -10.80
C GLN A 738 10.65 27.91 -9.93
N VAL A 739 10.28 26.81 -9.26
CA VAL A 739 9.09 26.75 -8.39
C VAL A 739 9.51 26.79 -6.92
N HIS A 740 10.51 25.97 -6.55
CA HIS A 740 11.07 25.86 -5.20
C HIS A 740 12.59 26.08 -5.26
N PRO A 741 13.08 27.32 -5.09
CA PRO A 741 14.48 27.69 -5.27
C PRO A 741 15.48 26.97 -4.34
N ASP A 742 15.00 26.39 -3.24
CA ASP A 742 15.80 25.67 -2.25
C ASP A 742 16.00 24.18 -2.60
N HIS A 743 15.43 23.70 -3.70
CA HIS A 743 15.56 22.33 -4.19
C HIS A 743 16.33 22.29 -5.52
N ALA A 744 17.00 21.18 -5.78
CA ALA A 744 17.73 20.93 -7.03
C ALA A 744 17.19 19.68 -7.73
N TYR A 745 17.24 19.69 -9.07
CA TYR A 745 16.83 18.54 -9.88
C TYR A 745 17.79 17.35 -9.69
N PRO A 746 19.08 17.48 -10.04
CA PRO A 746 20.09 16.53 -9.59
C PRO A 746 20.42 16.78 -8.11
N GLN A 747 20.56 15.70 -7.34
CA GLN A 747 20.85 15.71 -5.91
C GLN A 747 21.98 14.72 -5.58
N PRO A 748 22.81 14.99 -4.56
CA PRO A 748 23.81 14.03 -4.11
C PRO A 748 23.16 12.85 -3.38
N ASN A 749 23.71 11.65 -3.56
CA ASN A 749 23.30 10.46 -2.82
C ASN A 749 23.83 10.51 -1.38
N GLN A 750 23.25 9.70 -0.49
CA GLN A 750 23.62 9.68 0.93
C GLN A 750 24.07 8.29 1.38
N VAL A 751 25.09 8.25 2.23
CA VAL A 751 25.43 7.11 3.09
C VAL A 751 25.34 7.58 4.54
N LEU A 752 24.55 6.86 5.32
CA LEU A 752 24.28 7.14 6.71
C LEU A 752 24.84 5.98 7.54
N CYS A 753 25.86 6.27 8.34
CA CYS A 753 26.51 5.29 9.19
C CYS A 753 25.65 5.00 10.42
N ASN A 754 25.41 3.72 10.68
CA ASN A 754 24.75 3.25 11.88
C ASN A 754 25.73 3.24 13.05
N GLN A 755 25.32 3.76 14.20
CA GLN A 755 26.11 3.75 15.41
C GLN A 755 25.51 2.77 16.41
N GLN A 756 25.77 1.46 16.24
CA GLN A 756 25.40 0.40 17.19
C GLN A 756 23.90 0.28 17.45
N GLY A 757 23.07 0.46 16.41
CA GLY A 757 21.61 0.39 16.54
C GLY A 757 21.01 1.52 17.39
N ILE A 758 21.72 2.64 17.54
CA ILE A 758 21.25 3.78 18.34
C ILE A 758 20.75 4.90 17.44
N ARG A 759 21.51 5.23 16.40
CA ARG A 759 21.20 6.31 15.47
C ARG A 759 22.05 6.19 14.20
N PHE A 760 21.60 6.88 13.17
CA PHE A 760 22.32 7.13 11.94
C PHE A 760 22.99 8.50 11.91
N VAL A 761 24.15 8.59 11.25
CA VAL A 761 24.88 9.85 11.02
C VAL A 761 25.33 9.92 9.56
N ASP A 762 25.06 11.03 8.90
CA ASP A 762 25.53 11.25 7.52
C ASP A 762 27.07 11.28 7.44
N VAL A 763 27.62 10.31 6.70
CA VAL A 763 29.06 10.15 6.43
C VAL A 763 29.42 10.44 4.99
N SER A 764 28.46 10.80 4.13
CA SER A 764 28.61 10.89 2.68
C SER A 764 29.81 11.75 2.25
N ALA A 765 30.00 12.90 2.89
CA ALA A 765 31.12 13.81 2.59
C ALA A 765 32.51 13.26 2.97
N ARG A 766 32.57 12.16 3.74
CA ARG A 766 33.79 11.52 4.23
C ARG A 766 34.14 10.23 3.46
N LEU A 767 33.17 9.61 2.79
CA LEU A 767 33.36 8.36 2.04
C LEU A 767 33.79 8.57 0.59
N GLY A 768 34.39 9.71 0.26
CA GLY A 768 34.94 9.98 -1.07
C GLY A 768 34.11 10.96 -1.91
N SER A 769 34.67 11.40 -3.04
CA SER A 769 34.05 12.44 -3.86
C SER A 769 32.90 11.96 -4.74
N ALA A 770 32.75 10.65 -4.93
CA ALA A 770 31.71 10.08 -5.79
C ALA A 770 30.31 10.42 -5.28
N LEU A 771 30.08 10.34 -3.96
CA LEU A 771 28.80 10.69 -3.34
C LEU A 771 28.45 12.18 -3.42
N ALA A 772 29.44 13.06 -3.61
CA ALA A 772 29.21 14.50 -3.76
C ALA A 772 28.71 14.89 -5.16
N VAL A 773 28.75 13.96 -6.12
CA VAL A 773 28.25 14.20 -7.48
C VAL A 773 26.73 14.19 -7.45
N ALA A 774 26.13 15.33 -7.79
CA ALA A 774 24.69 15.43 -7.90
C ALA A 774 24.20 14.80 -9.21
N ALA A 775 23.28 13.85 -9.11
CA ALA A 775 22.67 13.16 -10.24
C ALA A 775 21.16 13.00 -10.02
N VAL A 776 20.46 12.46 -11.03
CA VAL A 776 19.03 12.12 -10.89
C VAL A 776 18.97 10.60 -10.68
N SER A 777 19.43 10.19 -9.50
CA SER A 777 19.60 8.79 -9.14
C SER A 777 18.25 8.11 -8.92
N ARG A 778 18.18 6.82 -9.24
CA ARG A 778 16.95 6.00 -9.14
C ARG A 778 17.24 4.69 -8.42
N ALA A 779 17.40 3.60 -9.16
CA ALA A 779 17.61 2.29 -8.58
C ALA A 779 19.00 2.19 -7.94
N SER A 780 19.10 1.39 -6.87
CA SER A 780 20.38 1.05 -6.26
C SER A 780 20.42 -0.42 -5.84
N ALA A 781 21.58 -1.04 -6.04
CA ALA A 781 21.86 -2.44 -5.72
C ALA A 781 23.25 -2.56 -5.10
N THR A 782 23.41 -3.43 -4.12
CA THR A 782 24.68 -3.71 -3.45
C THR A 782 25.20 -5.10 -3.84
N ALA A 783 26.52 -5.23 -3.95
CA ALA A 783 27.18 -6.51 -4.22
C ALA A 783 28.66 -6.47 -3.89
N ASP A 784 29.23 -7.59 -3.46
CA ASP A 784 30.68 -7.82 -3.49
C ASP A 784 31.03 -8.32 -4.90
N TYR A 785 31.06 -7.41 -5.89
CA TYR A 785 31.15 -7.79 -7.32
C TYR A 785 32.55 -8.28 -7.69
N ASP A 786 33.59 -7.84 -6.96
CA ASP A 786 34.97 -8.26 -7.18
C ASP A 786 35.48 -9.29 -6.17
N ASN A 787 34.57 -9.84 -5.34
CA ASN A 787 34.81 -10.93 -4.39
C ASN A 787 35.98 -10.63 -3.43
N ASP A 788 36.14 -9.37 -3.05
CA ASP A 788 37.22 -8.89 -2.19
C ASP A 788 36.82 -8.76 -0.72
N GLY A 789 35.53 -8.92 -0.43
CA GLY A 789 35.00 -9.00 0.93
C GLY A 789 34.44 -7.72 1.50
N ASP A 790 34.22 -6.68 0.70
CA ASP A 790 33.32 -5.59 1.07
C ASP A 790 32.22 -5.37 0.03
N LEU A 791 31.15 -4.70 0.45
CA LEU A 791 30.01 -4.45 -0.42
C LEU A 791 30.23 -3.15 -1.21
N ASP A 792 30.14 -3.28 -2.53
CA ASP A 792 30.09 -2.19 -3.49
C ASP A 792 28.66 -1.75 -3.79
N LEU A 793 28.53 -0.64 -4.51
CA LEU A 793 27.23 -0.04 -4.81
C LEU A 793 27.10 0.34 -6.28
N LEU A 794 26.02 -0.11 -6.90
CA LEU A 794 25.55 0.36 -8.20
C LEU A 794 24.38 1.34 -8.03
N VAL A 795 24.40 2.45 -8.76
CA VAL A 795 23.30 3.43 -8.80
C VAL A 795 22.95 3.76 -10.25
N THR A 796 21.68 3.64 -10.63
CA THR A 796 21.21 4.04 -11.96
C THR A 796 20.78 5.52 -11.97
N ASN A 797 20.89 6.17 -13.13
CA ASN A 797 20.57 7.59 -13.29
C ASN A 797 19.58 7.81 -14.45
N VAL A 798 18.67 8.77 -14.31
CA VAL A 798 17.75 9.16 -15.39
C VAL A 798 18.52 9.85 -16.51
N ALA A 799 18.37 9.39 -17.75
CA ALA A 799 18.98 9.99 -18.95
C ALA A 799 20.51 10.15 -18.85
N ALA A 800 21.20 9.21 -18.18
CA ALA A 800 22.63 9.26 -17.92
C ALA A 800 23.22 7.85 -17.74
N VAL A 801 24.54 7.80 -17.62
CA VAL A 801 25.30 6.59 -17.24
C VAL A 801 25.03 6.22 -15.77
N PRO A 802 25.13 4.94 -15.38
CA PRO A 802 25.06 4.53 -13.98
C PRO A 802 26.36 4.91 -13.26
N ASN A 803 26.39 4.76 -11.94
CA ASN A 803 27.61 4.83 -11.13
C ASN A 803 27.85 3.47 -10.48
N LEU A 804 28.97 2.82 -10.80
CA LEU A 804 29.52 1.70 -10.02
C LEU A 804 30.56 2.27 -9.04
N LEU A 805 30.22 2.27 -7.77
CA LEU A 805 31.03 2.79 -6.67
C LEU A 805 31.70 1.62 -5.95
N ARG A 806 33.00 1.46 -6.18
CA ARG A 806 33.79 0.44 -5.49
C ARG A 806 34.14 0.88 -4.08
N ASN A 807 34.05 -0.03 -3.13
CA ASN A 807 34.41 0.16 -1.75
C ASN A 807 35.91 -0.08 -1.52
N ASP A 808 36.70 1.00 -1.44
CA ASP A 808 38.12 0.90 -1.13
C ASP A 808 38.35 0.89 0.40
N GLY A 809 38.16 -0.28 1.00
CA GLY A 809 38.75 -0.64 2.29
C GLY A 809 37.81 -1.00 3.42
N GLY A 810 36.56 -1.40 3.14
CA GLY A 810 35.71 -2.09 4.11
C GLY A 810 36.31 -3.45 4.49
N ASN A 811 36.91 -4.15 3.53
CA ASN A 811 37.62 -5.42 3.68
C ASN A 811 38.92 -5.35 4.51
N ARG A 812 39.23 -4.20 5.12
CA ARG A 812 40.24 -4.11 6.18
C ARG A 812 39.79 -4.80 7.46
N GLN A 813 38.48 -4.85 7.70
CA GLN A 813 37.86 -5.67 8.72
C GLN A 813 37.48 -7.04 8.14
N HIS A 814 37.31 -8.00 9.02
CA HIS A 814 36.98 -9.37 8.67
C HIS A 814 35.54 -9.49 8.21
N TRP A 815 35.27 -10.45 7.34
CA TRP A 815 33.95 -10.64 6.75
C TRP A 815 33.64 -12.13 6.55
N LEU A 816 32.38 -12.43 6.24
CA LEU A 816 31.92 -13.75 5.82
C LEU A 816 30.74 -13.59 4.87
N THR A 817 30.89 -14.04 3.63
CA THR A 817 29.78 -14.13 2.68
C THR A 817 29.26 -15.57 2.67
N ILE A 818 27.95 -15.75 2.76
CA ILE A 818 27.30 -17.07 2.77
C ILE A 818 26.47 -17.21 1.50
N GLN A 819 26.81 -18.21 0.68
CA GLN A 819 26.01 -18.62 -0.47
C GLN A 819 25.24 -19.89 -0.12
N LEU A 820 23.92 -19.81 -0.16
CA LEU A 820 23.03 -20.94 0.07
C LEU A 820 22.65 -21.61 -1.26
N GLY A 821 22.30 -22.90 -1.25
CA GLY A 821 21.87 -23.63 -2.45
C GLY A 821 20.39 -23.40 -2.84
N ASP A 822 19.98 -24.00 -3.95
CA ASP A 822 18.77 -23.68 -4.75
C ASP A 822 17.39 -23.95 -4.10
N THR A 823 17.32 -24.23 -2.80
CA THR A 823 16.07 -24.40 -2.02
C THR A 823 16.16 -23.70 -0.67
N SER A 824 16.74 -22.50 -0.68
CA SER A 824 17.09 -21.75 0.52
C SER A 824 16.40 -20.40 0.61
N GLN A 825 15.54 -20.05 -0.35
CA GLN A 825 14.68 -18.89 -0.23
C GLN A 825 13.92 -18.99 1.09
N HIS A 826 13.91 -17.91 1.88
CA HIS A 826 13.35 -17.85 3.25
C HIS A 826 14.21 -18.48 4.35
N ALA A 827 15.42 -18.96 4.01
CA ALA A 827 16.35 -19.38 5.04
C ALA A 827 16.78 -18.17 5.88
N ARG A 828 16.66 -18.31 7.20
CA ARG A 828 17.11 -17.30 8.16
C ARG A 828 18.47 -17.67 8.70
N VAL A 829 19.46 -16.82 8.46
CA VAL A 829 20.86 -17.04 8.85
C VAL A 829 21.24 -16.07 9.97
N ALA A 830 21.78 -16.62 11.05
CA ALA A 830 22.36 -15.85 12.13
C ALA A 830 23.86 -16.11 12.22
N VAL A 831 24.65 -15.05 12.21
CA VAL A 831 26.11 -15.11 12.36
C VAL A 831 26.48 -14.45 13.67
N THR A 832 27.21 -15.17 14.52
CA THR A 832 27.71 -14.65 15.81
C THR A 832 29.23 -14.60 15.81
N ALA A 833 29.79 -13.40 16.02
CA ALA A 833 31.22 -13.13 16.09
C ALA A 833 31.50 -12.04 17.13
N ASP A 834 32.55 -12.23 17.94
CA ASP A 834 32.94 -11.35 19.06
C ASP A 834 31.79 -10.83 19.97
N GLY A 835 30.76 -11.66 20.17
CA GLY A 835 29.60 -11.32 21.00
C GLY A 835 28.54 -10.45 20.33
N GLN A 836 28.75 -10.04 19.08
CA GLN A 836 27.72 -9.52 18.20
C GLN A 836 27.01 -10.66 17.49
N ARG A 837 25.71 -10.48 17.20
CA ARG A 837 24.90 -11.45 16.47
C ARG A 837 24.07 -10.71 15.44
N GLN A 838 24.38 -10.96 14.17
CA GLN A 838 23.64 -10.43 13.03
C GLN A 838 22.64 -11.48 12.54
N VAL A 839 21.52 -11.02 12.00
CA VAL A 839 20.51 -11.86 11.36
C VAL A 839 20.20 -11.32 9.98
N LYS A 840 20.22 -12.19 8.99
CA LYS A 840 19.73 -11.91 7.63
C LYS A 840 18.86 -13.05 7.14
N GLU A 841 17.95 -12.74 6.23
CA GLU A 841 17.11 -13.71 5.55
C GLU A 841 17.46 -13.75 4.08
N HIS A 842 17.46 -14.94 3.49
CA HIS A 842 17.66 -15.11 2.07
C HIS A 842 16.34 -14.81 1.34
N GLN A 843 16.19 -13.54 0.98
CA GLN A 843 15.00 -12.93 0.40
C GLN A 843 15.39 -12.29 -0.94
N SER A 844 14.47 -12.18 -1.89
CA SER A 844 14.67 -11.40 -3.11
C SER A 844 14.02 -10.02 -2.97
N GLY A 845 14.08 -9.17 -3.99
CA GLY A 845 13.48 -7.84 -3.94
C GLY A 845 14.25 -6.88 -3.02
N GLY A 846 13.59 -5.79 -2.61
CA GLY A 846 14.23 -4.67 -1.92
C GLY A 846 14.58 -3.50 -2.84
N SER A 847 14.91 -2.36 -2.23
CA SER A 847 15.19 -1.09 -2.89
C SER A 847 14.06 -0.64 -3.84
N TYR A 848 14.44 0.08 -4.90
CA TYR A 848 13.59 0.58 -5.96
C TYR A 848 14.06 0.01 -7.31
N LEU A 849 13.21 -0.78 -7.98
CA LEU A 849 13.45 -1.36 -9.32
C LEU A 849 14.71 -2.24 -9.44
N ALA A 850 15.27 -2.72 -8.32
CA ALA A 850 16.58 -3.36 -8.28
C ALA A 850 16.58 -4.74 -7.65
N SER A 851 17.65 -5.50 -7.92
CA SER A 851 18.00 -6.75 -7.25
C SER A 851 19.48 -6.72 -6.88
N SER A 852 19.78 -6.86 -5.58
CA SER A 852 21.15 -6.91 -5.04
C SER A 852 21.76 -8.32 -5.15
N ASP A 853 23.01 -8.46 -4.71
CA ASP A 853 23.69 -9.73 -4.51
C ASP A 853 22.84 -10.70 -3.67
N PRO A 854 22.51 -11.91 -4.19
CA PRO A 854 21.71 -12.88 -3.45
C PRO A 854 22.48 -13.53 -2.28
N ARG A 855 23.81 -13.38 -2.22
CA ARG A 855 24.64 -13.95 -1.15
C ARG A 855 24.54 -13.09 0.10
N LEU A 856 24.48 -13.75 1.25
CA LEU A 856 24.36 -13.06 2.54
C LEU A 856 25.74 -12.64 3.06
N HIS A 857 26.03 -11.35 2.99
CA HIS A 857 27.28 -10.78 3.52
C HIS A 857 27.18 -10.44 5.00
N PHE A 858 28.21 -10.72 5.80
CA PHE A 858 28.30 -10.39 7.22
C PHE A 858 29.66 -9.79 7.56
N GLY A 859 29.68 -8.55 8.08
CA GLY A 859 30.88 -7.97 8.68
C GLY A 859 31.19 -8.63 10.02
N LEU A 860 32.46 -8.94 10.30
CA LEU A 860 32.90 -9.62 11.52
C LEU A 860 33.79 -8.72 12.40
N GLY A 861 34.03 -7.48 11.98
CA GLY A 861 34.94 -6.57 12.64
C GLY A 861 36.35 -7.16 12.76
N GLU A 862 36.85 -7.28 13.98
CA GLU A 862 38.18 -7.86 14.25
C GLU A 862 38.13 -9.40 14.48
N ALA A 863 36.96 -10.02 14.37
CA ALA A 863 36.80 -11.45 14.64
C ALA A 863 37.28 -12.31 13.46
N THR A 864 38.25 -13.18 13.73
CA THR A 864 38.81 -14.12 12.73
C THR A 864 38.00 -15.39 12.54
N GLN A 865 36.91 -15.56 13.31
CA GLN A 865 36.02 -16.71 13.22
C GLN A 865 34.61 -16.37 13.69
N ALA A 866 33.63 -17.07 13.16
CA ALA A 866 32.22 -16.91 13.51
C ALA A 866 31.53 -18.27 13.77
N THR A 867 30.35 -18.19 14.37
CA THR A 867 29.38 -19.29 14.42
C THR A 867 28.21 -18.95 13.51
N VAL A 868 27.84 -19.88 12.64
CA VAL A 868 26.72 -19.75 11.70
C VAL A 868 25.58 -20.66 12.13
N GLU A 869 24.38 -20.10 12.27
CA GLU A 869 23.14 -20.81 12.56
C GLU A 869 22.14 -20.55 11.45
N ILE A 870 21.60 -21.60 10.83
CA ILE A 870 20.65 -21.52 9.71
C ILE A 870 19.36 -22.20 10.14
N ARG A 871 18.25 -21.48 10.01
CA ARG A 871 16.89 -22.05 9.98
C ARG A 871 16.48 -22.14 8.52
N TRP A 872 16.40 -23.38 8.01
CA TRP A 872 15.97 -23.67 6.66
C TRP A 872 14.45 -23.49 6.50
N PRO A 873 13.93 -23.36 5.27
CA PRO A 873 12.50 -23.15 5.02
C PRO A 873 11.62 -24.29 5.57
N ASP A 874 12.13 -25.52 5.57
CA ASP A 874 11.45 -26.68 6.16
C ASP A 874 11.50 -26.74 7.71
N GLY A 875 12.08 -25.71 8.35
CA GLY A 875 12.29 -25.60 9.78
C GLY A 875 13.50 -26.36 10.32
N ALA A 876 14.30 -27.03 9.48
CA ALA A 876 15.52 -27.68 9.91
C ALA A 876 16.54 -26.65 10.43
N LEU A 877 17.26 -27.00 11.50
CA LEU A 877 18.29 -26.17 12.09
C LEU A 877 19.67 -26.76 11.78
N GLN A 878 20.57 -25.94 11.24
CA GLN A 878 21.96 -26.30 10.98
C GLN A 878 22.88 -25.30 11.70
N LYS A 879 23.86 -25.81 12.44
CA LYS A 879 24.85 -24.99 13.15
C LYS A 879 26.26 -25.39 12.73
N ILE A 880 27.06 -24.40 12.36
CA ILE A 880 28.47 -24.56 12.00
C ILE A 880 29.31 -23.67 12.92
N GLU A 881 30.17 -24.29 13.72
CA GLU A 881 31.03 -23.58 14.68
C GLU A 881 32.43 -23.37 14.12
N ALA A 882 33.10 -22.30 14.56
CA ALA A 882 34.48 -21.96 14.19
C ALA A 882 34.71 -21.86 12.67
N VAL A 883 33.76 -21.24 11.98
CA VAL A 883 33.90 -20.84 10.57
C VAL A 883 34.96 -19.74 10.52
N ALA A 884 36.00 -19.90 9.70
CA ALA A 884 37.02 -18.86 9.53
C ALA A 884 36.42 -17.62 8.84
N ALA A 885 36.93 -16.45 9.18
CA ALA A 885 36.64 -15.22 8.43
C ALA A 885 37.29 -15.22 7.03
N ASP A 886 36.98 -14.18 6.25
CA ASP A 886 37.59 -13.80 4.98
C ASP A 886 37.37 -14.85 3.87
N GLN A 887 36.13 -15.35 3.77
CA GLN A 887 35.77 -16.33 2.76
C GLN A 887 34.30 -16.23 2.32
N ILE A 888 34.07 -16.70 1.10
CA ILE A 888 32.73 -17.08 0.62
C ILE A 888 32.49 -18.54 1.02
N LEU A 889 31.48 -18.77 1.86
CA LEU A 889 31.12 -20.09 2.37
C LEU A 889 29.85 -20.60 1.65
N HIS A 890 30.02 -21.65 0.87
CA HIS A 890 28.90 -22.35 0.22
C HIS A 890 28.28 -23.36 1.19
N ILE A 891 26.99 -23.24 1.46
CA ILE A 891 26.26 -24.13 2.37
C ILE A 891 25.04 -24.71 1.67
N ILE A 892 24.99 -26.04 1.61
CA ILE A 892 23.81 -26.79 1.21
C ILE A 892 23.17 -27.44 2.43
N GLN A 893 21.84 -27.53 2.43
CA GLN A 893 21.10 -28.19 3.50
C GLN A 893 21.54 -29.66 3.61
N THR A 894 22.06 -30.06 4.77
CA THR A 894 22.35 -31.47 5.02
C THR A 894 21.05 -32.21 5.30
N LYS A 895 20.61 -33.07 4.37
CA LYS A 895 19.50 -34.00 4.65
C LYS A 895 19.90 -34.94 5.81
N PRO A 896 19.04 -35.14 6.82
CA PRO A 896 19.36 -35.89 8.04
C PRO A 896 19.69 -37.37 7.81
#